data_AF-A0A8K0RSV4-F1
#
_entry.id   AF-A0A8K0RSV4-F1
#
_cell.length_a   1.000
_cell.length_b   1.000
_cell.length_c   1.000
_cell.angle_alpha   90.00
_cell.angle_beta   90.00
_cell.angle_gamma   90.00
#
_symmetry.space_group_name_H-M   'P 1'
#
loop_
_entity.id
_entity.type
_entity.pdbx_description
1 polymer ?
#
loop_
_entity_poly.entity_id
_entity_poly.type
_entity_poly.pdbx_seq_one_letter_code
_entity_poly.pdbx_strand_id
1 'polypeptide(L)'
;MRYLMQPTGLSSRQSRCEEHLRQWVENRENLTIISFHFWAIGSPMQRTKEGLFRTLIIQLFQDHPEVIPTVAPSRWESLSLFNEDPQHLTETELGDMFRQAITHISTRAKLALFIDGLGEFDGDCNALVSLIGECISWPIKICVSSRPWTEFENAFGEYPQLKMEDLTYNDMTRYVMAKFGANSRFRTFQERQPEVAIAISRSVTEKANGVFLWVNIVVSSLLAGIVSGDRIEDLESRLDLLPPEIQDLYEKIIESIDPIYREHAAQLFKLKSTCTDTPSLQLLWYADEVKFLERAIDEVSGTVTVKEMEGRLEDMRLRLVSRCKGLLEVHKHASPKPCRSSHKISPDEVAAYTGGTVTYLHRTFSDFLDRHEVQEKLDGFIVKTYDPNLRISAAYVALAKLWLRSMAMDRNGDYLFQIYAAQSLWHAADAKESSTSEAVQLLNHLRAKCAKSCKFSYKLFGHRYVDQMTDHCHPNPNQGFICLATVLGVGQYIKARTNEPGLMTTAQETNQGSLSRISRRIKSHSNAITTFLLPLVYLPGHNSQSVIRALLEEGAKPNETVRMYNSQDDTAWEKLLANAILLSERSLDDNEQDNLTQCVRLMIDGGAKISIGTAERAMKISRQYKKPEYMLWVPSVVAVDLFPDVKVRFRSRRDMGSEGICELLMGMRRDPGAKFDLKSCHYMMLKAKKGQSAS
;
A
#
# COMPACT_ATOMS: atom_id res chain seq x y z
N MET A 1 -12.94 18.55 -10.63
CA MET A 1 -12.71 19.99 -10.33
C MET A 1 -11.30 20.50 -10.60
N ARG A 2 -10.23 19.69 -10.53
CA ARG A 2 -8.82 20.13 -10.72
C ARG A 2 -8.53 21.06 -11.91
N TYR A 3 -9.29 20.95 -13.00
CA TYR A 3 -9.13 21.77 -14.20
C TYR A 3 -9.81 23.14 -14.13
N LEU A 4 -10.74 23.36 -13.18
CA LEU A 4 -11.44 24.64 -13.03
C LEU A 4 -10.50 25.79 -12.68
N MET A 5 -9.40 25.47 -12.00
CA MET A 5 -8.37 26.42 -11.56
C MET A 5 -7.19 26.54 -12.54
N GLN A 6 -7.26 25.90 -13.71
CA GLN A 6 -6.21 26.01 -14.72
C GLN A 6 -6.42 27.27 -15.60
N PRO A 7 -5.33 27.95 -16.02
CA PRO A 7 -5.45 29.10 -16.89
C PRO A 7 -6.04 28.75 -18.26
N THR A 8 -6.95 29.57 -18.75
CA THR A 8 -7.57 29.40 -20.07
C THR A 8 -6.72 30.09 -21.15
N GLY A 9 -5.62 29.45 -21.55
CA GLY A 9 -4.79 29.87 -22.69
C GLY A 9 -3.35 30.24 -22.32
N LEU A 10 -2.46 30.23 -23.33
CA LEU A 10 -1.02 30.51 -23.18
C LEU A 10 -0.69 31.93 -22.67
N SER A 11 -1.65 32.86 -22.73
CA SER A 11 -1.47 34.28 -22.36
C SER A 11 -2.18 34.71 -21.08
N SER A 12 -3.15 33.93 -20.57
CA SER A 12 -3.81 34.22 -19.29
C SER A 12 -3.10 33.49 -18.16
N ARG A 13 -2.79 34.20 -17.07
CA ARG A 13 -2.26 33.58 -15.85
C ARG A 13 -3.36 33.08 -14.91
N GLN A 14 -4.62 33.44 -15.15
CA GLN A 14 -5.76 33.18 -14.27
C GLN A 14 -6.78 32.27 -14.95
N SER A 15 -7.48 31.48 -14.14
CA SER A 15 -8.58 30.64 -14.63
C SER A 15 -9.89 31.43 -14.72
N ARG A 16 -10.80 31.01 -15.61
CA ARG A 16 -12.16 31.58 -15.68
C ARG A 16 -12.91 31.50 -14.34
N CYS A 17 -12.68 30.43 -13.57
CA CYS A 17 -13.28 30.28 -12.25
C CYS A 17 -12.76 31.36 -11.28
N GLU A 18 -11.44 31.58 -11.27
CA GLU A 18 -10.81 32.62 -10.47
C GLU A 18 -11.29 34.02 -10.88
N GLU A 19 -11.44 34.30 -12.17
CA GLU A 19 -11.98 35.58 -12.67
C GLU A 19 -13.37 35.87 -12.10
N HIS A 20 -14.28 34.89 -12.11
CA HIS A 20 -15.61 35.02 -11.53
C HIS A 20 -15.59 35.11 -9.99
N LEU A 21 -14.68 34.40 -9.32
CA LEU A 21 -14.50 34.57 -7.88
C LEU A 21 -13.96 35.96 -7.54
N ARG A 22 -13.07 36.54 -8.34
CA ARG A 22 -12.58 37.91 -8.13
C ARG A 22 -13.67 38.96 -8.31
N GLN A 23 -14.60 38.74 -9.23
CA GLN A 23 -15.81 39.56 -9.35
C GLN A 23 -16.67 39.49 -8.08
N TRP A 24 -16.79 38.30 -7.46
CA TRP A 24 -17.51 38.15 -6.19
C TRP A 24 -16.85 38.91 -5.04
N VAL A 25 -15.53 39.07 -5.04
CA VAL A 25 -14.76 39.80 -4.01
C VAL A 25 -14.64 41.30 -4.31
N GLU A 26 -15.40 41.80 -5.28
CA GLU A 26 -15.46 43.22 -5.70
C GLU A 26 -14.09 43.86 -5.97
N ASN A 27 -13.07 43.06 -6.32
CA ASN A 27 -11.68 43.48 -6.54
C ASN A 27 -11.03 44.28 -5.39
N ARG A 28 -11.56 44.23 -4.15
CA ARG A 28 -11.04 45.02 -3.01
C ARG A 28 -10.58 44.21 -1.80
N GLU A 29 -11.07 42.98 -1.63
CA GLU A 29 -10.67 42.12 -0.50
C GLU A 29 -9.73 41.00 -0.98
N ASN A 30 -8.96 40.45 -0.05
CA ASN A 30 -8.11 39.30 -0.32
C ASN A 30 -8.99 38.07 -0.59
N LEU A 31 -8.73 37.36 -1.70
CA LEU A 31 -9.40 36.11 -2.04
C LEU A 31 -8.41 34.96 -1.82
N THR A 32 -8.84 33.99 -1.01
CA THR A 32 -8.07 32.79 -0.72
C THR A 32 -8.85 31.57 -1.21
N ILE A 33 -8.23 30.79 -2.09
CA ILE A 33 -8.84 29.61 -2.71
C ILE A 33 -8.11 28.39 -2.20
N ILE A 34 -8.85 27.52 -1.49
CA ILE A 34 -8.32 26.27 -0.97
C ILE A 34 -9.03 25.10 -1.64
N SER A 35 -8.31 24.01 -1.85
CA SER A 35 -8.87 22.83 -2.50
C SER A 35 -8.32 21.53 -1.97
N PHE A 36 -9.14 20.49 -2.07
CA PHE A 36 -8.75 19.11 -1.81
C PHE A 36 -9.42 18.19 -2.82
N HIS A 37 -8.74 17.09 -3.14
CA HIS A 37 -9.28 16.06 -4.01
C HIS A 37 -9.17 14.71 -3.32
N PHE A 38 -10.32 14.10 -3.05
CA PHE A 38 -10.37 12.73 -2.62
C PHE A 38 -10.00 11.81 -3.78
N TRP A 39 -9.05 10.93 -3.52
CA TRP A 39 -8.60 9.94 -4.48
C TRP A 39 -8.41 8.60 -3.77
N ALA A 40 -9.38 7.70 -3.91
CA ALA A 40 -9.39 6.45 -3.16
C ALA A 40 -8.35 5.40 -3.59
N ILE A 41 -7.78 5.49 -4.81
CA ILE A 41 -6.55 4.76 -5.20
C ILE A 41 -5.27 5.57 -4.91
N GLY A 42 -5.42 6.77 -4.36
CA GLY A 42 -4.29 7.53 -3.87
C GLY A 42 -3.70 6.91 -2.61
N SER A 43 -2.67 7.56 -2.09
CA SER A 43 -2.18 7.25 -0.74
C SER A 43 -3.30 7.41 0.30
N PRO A 44 -3.20 6.80 1.50
CA PRO A 44 -4.17 7.00 2.57
C PRO A 44 -4.50 8.48 2.85
N MET A 45 -3.50 9.36 2.77
CA MET A 45 -3.67 10.82 2.94
C MET A 45 -4.50 11.51 1.84
N GLN A 46 -4.79 10.84 0.73
CA GLN A 46 -5.65 11.38 -0.32
C GLN A 46 -7.09 10.91 -0.20
N ARG A 47 -7.40 10.01 0.74
CA ARG A 47 -8.75 9.46 0.91
C ARG A 47 -9.33 9.61 2.32
N THR A 48 -8.59 10.19 3.26
CA THR A 48 -9.02 10.36 4.66
C THR A 48 -9.33 11.81 5.03
N LYS A 49 -10.06 12.01 6.13
CA LYS A 49 -10.35 13.33 6.74
C LYS A 49 -9.08 14.02 7.23
N GLU A 50 -8.15 13.26 7.80
CA GLU A 50 -6.82 13.77 8.17
C GLU A 50 -6.12 14.39 6.95
N GLY A 51 -6.15 13.69 5.82
CA GLY A 51 -5.62 14.18 4.54
C GLY A 51 -6.23 15.51 4.10
N LEU A 52 -7.57 15.58 4.14
CA LEU A 52 -8.35 16.79 3.87
C LEU A 52 -7.89 17.95 4.75
N PHE A 53 -7.94 17.79 6.08
CA PHE A 53 -7.60 18.88 7.01
C PHE A 53 -6.16 19.35 6.86
N ARG A 54 -5.19 18.43 6.84
CA ARG A 54 -3.77 18.79 6.69
C ARG A 54 -3.53 19.61 5.42
N THR A 55 -4.13 19.19 4.32
CA THR A 55 -3.96 19.85 3.02
C THR A 55 -4.60 21.24 3.00
N LEU A 56 -5.80 21.38 3.56
CA LEU A 56 -6.49 22.68 3.64
C LEU A 56 -5.80 23.64 4.62
N ILE A 57 -5.39 23.16 5.79
CA ILE A 57 -4.67 23.96 6.79
C ILE A 57 -3.34 24.48 6.22
N ILE A 58 -2.57 23.63 5.53
CA ILE A 58 -1.32 24.08 4.91
C ILE A 58 -1.57 25.20 3.90
N GLN A 59 -2.59 25.08 3.04
CA GLN A 59 -2.94 26.14 2.09
C GLN A 59 -3.33 27.42 2.82
N LEU A 60 -4.18 27.32 3.85
CA LEU A 60 -4.58 28.47 4.67
C LEU A 60 -3.37 29.13 5.35
N PHE A 61 -2.46 28.36 5.93
CA PHE A 61 -1.29 28.89 6.63
C PHE A 61 -0.22 29.46 5.70
N GLN A 62 -0.13 28.98 4.47
CA GLN A 62 0.77 29.55 3.45
C GLN A 62 0.29 30.95 3.02
N ASP A 63 -1.02 31.11 2.84
CA ASP A 63 -1.60 32.40 2.44
C ASP A 63 -1.82 33.35 3.62
N HIS A 64 -2.04 32.82 4.82
CA HIS A 64 -2.29 33.55 6.06
C HIS A 64 -1.39 33.09 7.21
N PRO A 65 -0.06 33.27 7.14
CA PRO A 65 0.85 32.82 8.20
C PRO A 65 0.60 33.53 9.53
N GLU A 66 -0.03 34.71 9.53
CA GLU A 66 -0.36 35.48 10.72
C GLU A 66 -1.38 34.79 11.64
N VAL A 67 -2.15 33.82 11.15
CA VAL A 67 -3.14 33.11 11.98
C VAL A 67 -2.56 31.90 12.72
N ILE A 68 -1.36 31.43 12.34
CA ILE A 68 -0.73 30.24 12.93
C ILE A 68 -0.60 30.35 14.46
N PRO A 69 -0.14 31.48 15.05
CA PRO A 69 -0.01 31.59 16.50
C PRO A 69 -1.35 31.52 17.24
N THR A 70 -2.45 31.90 16.58
CA THR A 70 -3.80 31.87 17.17
C THR A 70 -4.43 30.49 17.04
N VAL A 71 -4.25 29.85 15.88
CA VAL A 71 -4.87 28.56 15.56
C VAL A 71 -4.11 27.38 16.20
N ALA A 72 -2.78 27.49 16.34
CA ALA A 72 -1.91 26.46 16.92
C ALA A 72 -0.99 27.03 18.03
N PRO A 73 -1.55 27.64 19.10
CA PRO A 73 -0.79 28.42 20.07
C PRO A 73 0.26 27.58 20.81
N SER A 74 -0.13 26.39 21.29
CA SER A 74 0.77 25.48 22.02
C SER A 74 1.96 25.02 21.18
N ARG A 75 1.74 24.76 19.88
CA ARG A 75 2.79 24.36 18.94
C ARG A 75 3.69 25.52 18.56
N TRP A 76 3.09 26.68 18.28
CA TRP A 76 3.83 27.89 17.99
C TRP A 76 4.77 28.25 19.14
N GLU A 77 4.27 28.20 20.38
CA GLU A 77 5.05 28.44 21.58
C GLU A 77 6.17 27.39 21.74
N SER A 78 5.86 26.10 21.58
CA SER A 78 6.85 25.02 21.73
C SER A 78 7.98 25.10 20.70
N LEU A 79 7.64 25.37 19.43
CA LEU A 79 8.63 25.56 18.37
C LEU A 79 9.46 26.82 18.60
N SER A 80 8.83 27.91 19.05
CA SER A 80 9.52 29.18 19.30
C SER A 80 10.47 29.11 20.50
N LEU A 81 10.08 28.42 21.58
CA LEU A 81 10.84 28.37 22.83
C LEU A 81 11.85 27.22 22.87
N PHE A 82 11.49 26.06 22.32
CA PHE A 82 12.28 24.82 22.47
C PHE A 82 12.79 24.27 21.14
N ASN A 83 12.36 24.83 20.00
CA ASN A 83 12.57 24.24 18.66
C ASN A 83 12.10 22.77 18.61
N GLU A 84 11.05 22.47 19.37
CA GLU A 84 10.42 21.16 19.47
C GLU A 84 8.98 21.25 18.96
N ASP A 85 8.59 20.32 18.10
CA ASP A 85 7.21 20.16 17.63
C ASP A 85 6.45 19.19 18.54
N PRO A 86 5.35 19.59 19.20
CA PRO A 86 4.56 18.70 20.04
C PRO A 86 3.83 17.63 19.22
N GLN A 87 4.36 16.40 19.13
CA GLN A 87 3.70 15.15 18.66
C GLN A 87 2.78 15.21 17.41
N HIS A 88 2.16 14.07 17.05
CA HIS A 88 1.27 13.93 15.90
C HIS A 88 -0.04 14.72 16.13
N LEU A 89 -0.53 15.42 15.12
CA LEU A 89 -1.84 16.08 15.18
C LEU A 89 -2.94 15.01 15.10
N THR A 90 -3.83 14.99 16.08
CA THR A 90 -5.04 14.16 16.02
C THR A 90 -6.02 14.73 14.99
N GLU A 91 -6.93 13.89 14.46
CA GLU A 91 -7.97 14.37 13.56
C GLU A 91 -8.85 15.45 14.20
N THR A 92 -9.15 15.32 15.50
CA THR A 92 -9.90 16.31 16.28
C THR A 92 -9.18 17.65 16.34
N GLU A 93 -7.88 17.65 16.69
CA GLU A 93 -7.06 18.87 16.71
C GLU A 93 -6.99 19.51 15.31
N LEU A 94 -6.83 18.71 14.26
CA LEU A 94 -6.86 19.20 12.88
C LEU A 94 -8.19 19.85 12.54
N GLY A 95 -9.31 19.23 12.90
CA GLY A 95 -10.65 19.80 12.72
C GLY A 95 -10.84 21.12 13.45
N ASP A 96 -10.38 21.20 14.71
CA ASP A 96 -10.43 22.42 15.52
C ASP A 96 -9.56 23.53 14.94
N MET A 97 -8.34 23.19 14.50
CA MET A 97 -7.43 24.12 13.83
C MET A 97 -8.06 24.66 12.54
N PHE A 98 -8.65 23.78 11.72
CA PHE A 98 -9.33 24.19 10.49
C PHE A 98 -10.50 25.15 10.78
N ARG A 99 -11.37 24.82 11.74
CA ARG A 99 -12.48 25.68 12.17
C ARG A 99 -12.01 27.07 12.62
N GLN A 100 -10.99 27.11 13.48
CA GLN A 100 -10.42 28.37 13.96
C GLN A 100 -9.79 29.17 12.82
N ALA A 101 -9.04 28.52 11.92
CA ALA A 101 -8.43 29.18 10.77
C ALA A 101 -9.49 29.85 9.88
N ILE A 102 -10.55 29.13 9.49
CA ILE A 102 -11.64 29.69 8.68
C ILE A 102 -12.30 30.87 9.41
N THR A 103 -12.59 30.72 10.71
CA THR A 103 -13.22 31.77 11.53
C THR A 103 -12.39 33.05 11.54
N HIS A 104 -11.07 32.94 11.77
CA HIS A 104 -10.19 34.11 11.81
C HIS A 104 -9.96 34.73 10.43
N ILE A 105 -9.71 33.90 9.41
CA ILE A 105 -9.38 34.37 8.06
C ILE A 105 -10.60 35.03 7.40
N SER A 106 -11.79 34.47 7.59
CA SER A 106 -13.03 34.98 6.98
C SER A 106 -13.42 36.41 7.42
N THR A 107 -12.81 36.93 8.50
CA THR A 107 -12.97 38.34 8.92
C THR A 107 -12.16 39.33 8.08
N ARG A 108 -11.18 38.85 7.30
CA ARG A 108 -10.20 39.67 6.57
C ARG A 108 -10.07 39.31 5.09
N ALA A 109 -10.48 38.10 4.72
CA ALA A 109 -10.40 37.57 3.37
C ALA A 109 -11.65 36.76 3.04
N LYS A 110 -12.03 36.75 1.76
CA LYS A 110 -13.07 35.87 1.24
C LYS A 110 -12.45 34.52 0.91
N LEU A 111 -13.13 33.45 1.31
CA LEU A 111 -12.67 32.09 1.13
C LEU A 111 -13.55 31.35 0.12
N ALA A 112 -12.90 30.62 -0.78
CA ALA A 112 -13.55 29.65 -1.66
C ALA A 112 -12.93 28.26 -1.43
N LEU A 113 -13.76 27.28 -1.10
CA LEU A 113 -13.38 25.91 -0.79
C LEU A 113 -13.88 24.98 -1.90
N PHE A 114 -12.96 24.21 -2.49
CA PHE A 114 -13.28 23.20 -3.49
C PHE A 114 -12.94 21.80 -2.98
N ILE A 115 -13.92 20.90 -2.94
CA ILE A 115 -13.70 19.50 -2.55
C ILE A 115 -14.17 18.56 -3.67
N ASP A 116 -13.21 17.89 -4.29
CA ASP A 116 -13.44 17.06 -5.47
C ASP A 116 -13.57 15.57 -5.07
N GLY A 117 -14.69 14.94 -5.41
CA GLY A 117 -14.90 13.50 -5.24
C GLY A 117 -15.32 13.03 -3.84
N LEU A 118 -16.36 13.60 -3.22
CA LEU A 118 -16.81 13.19 -1.87
C LEU A 118 -17.10 11.69 -1.72
N GLY A 119 -17.61 11.04 -2.77
CA GLY A 119 -17.84 9.59 -2.79
C GLY A 119 -16.56 8.74 -2.87
N GLU A 120 -15.39 9.38 -2.93
CA GLU A 120 -14.08 8.73 -2.89
C GLU A 120 -13.45 8.78 -1.48
N PHE A 121 -14.20 9.27 -0.50
CA PHE A 121 -13.80 9.30 0.91
C PHE A 121 -13.86 7.90 1.53
N ASP A 122 -12.76 7.51 2.16
CA ASP A 122 -12.61 6.24 2.88
C ASP A 122 -12.96 6.45 4.37
N GLY A 123 -14.26 6.53 4.66
CA GLY A 123 -14.80 6.73 6.01
C GLY A 123 -16.31 6.98 6.05
N ASP A 124 -16.83 7.41 7.20
CA ASP A 124 -18.26 7.69 7.37
C ASP A 124 -18.71 8.94 6.57
N CYS A 125 -19.51 8.71 5.52
CA CYS A 125 -20.06 9.77 4.67
C CYS A 125 -20.87 10.81 5.47
N ASN A 126 -21.54 10.41 6.57
CA ASN A 126 -22.31 11.34 7.39
C ASN A 126 -21.40 12.33 8.14
N ALA A 127 -20.20 11.89 8.55
CA ALA A 127 -19.21 12.77 9.16
C ALA A 127 -18.72 13.83 8.17
N LEU A 128 -18.56 13.47 6.89
CA LEU A 128 -18.17 14.40 5.83
C LEU A 128 -19.31 15.38 5.50
N VAL A 129 -20.55 14.88 5.43
CA VAL A 129 -21.75 15.72 5.29
C VAL A 129 -21.85 16.74 6.43
N SER A 130 -21.66 16.29 7.68
CA SER A 130 -21.69 17.17 8.85
C SER A 130 -20.61 18.26 8.79
N LEU A 131 -19.38 17.90 8.42
CA LEU A 131 -18.28 18.85 8.26
C LEU A 131 -18.60 19.92 7.20
N ILE A 132 -19.11 19.52 6.04
CA ILE A 132 -19.49 20.46 4.98
C ILE A 132 -20.70 21.31 5.43
N GLY A 133 -21.64 20.71 6.14
CA GLY A 133 -22.77 21.39 6.77
C GLY A 133 -22.33 22.50 7.73
N GLU A 134 -21.34 22.23 8.59
CA GLU A 134 -20.69 23.25 9.44
C GLU A 134 -20.10 24.36 8.56
N CYS A 135 -19.42 24.00 7.47
CA CYS A 135 -18.79 24.96 6.58
C CYS A 135 -19.78 25.93 5.91
N ILE A 136 -20.99 25.48 5.60
CA ILE A 136 -22.05 26.29 4.98
C ILE A 136 -22.48 27.45 5.91
N SER A 137 -22.31 27.31 7.23
CA SER A 137 -22.63 28.37 8.19
C SER A 137 -21.63 29.54 8.18
N TRP A 138 -20.47 29.38 7.55
CA TRP A 138 -19.44 30.41 7.46
C TRP A 138 -19.61 31.27 6.20
N PRO A 139 -19.09 32.51 6.18
CA PRO A 139 -19.19 33.40 5.02
C PRO A 139 -18.18 33.03 3.92
N ILE A 140 -18.21 31.78 3.47
CA ILE A 140 -17.31 31.20 2.47
C ILE A 140 -18.13 30.63 1.30
N LYS A 141 -17.52 30.52 0.12
CA LYS A 141 -18.11 29.78 -1.00
C LYS A 141 -17.60 28.35 -1.00
N ILE A 142 -18.48 27.38 -1.19
CA ILE A 142 -18.14 25.96 -1.22
C ILE A 142 -18.60 25.37 -2.55
N CYS A 143 -17.73 24.60 -3.18
CA CYS A 143 -18.07 23.82 -4.36
C CYS A 143 -17.58 22.40 -4.11
N VAL A 144 -18.50 21.44 -4.09
CA VAL A 144 -18.20 20.03 -3.92
C VAL A 144 -18.65 19.22 -5.12
N SER A 145 -18.06 18.05 -5.34
CA SER A 145 -18.53 17.08 -6.33
C SER A 145 -18.61 15.69 -5.74
N SER A 146 -19.61 14.92 -6.15
CA SER A 146 -19.84 13.55 -5.70
C SER A 146 -20.47 12.74 -6.83
N ARG A 147 -20.52 11.42 -6.65
CA ARG A 147 -21.48 10.57 -7.37
C ARG A 147 -22.90 10.88 -6.84
N PRO A 148 -23.97 10.56 -7.59
CA PRO A 148 -25.35 10.79 -7.16
C PRO A 148 -25.78 9.75 -6.10
N TRP A 149 -25.05 9.68 -4.99
CA TRP A 149 -25.38 8.84 -3.85
C TRP A 149 -26.46 9.52 -3.01
N THR A 150 -27.39 8.72 -2.49
CA THR A 150 -28.56 9.17 -1.75
C THR A 150 -28.19 10.06 -0.56
N GLU A 151 -27.08 9.76 0.12
CA GLU A 151 -26.57 10.52 1.26
C GLU A 151 -26.23 11.97 0.88
N PHE A 152 -25.55 12.17 -0.26
CA PHE A 152 -25.18 13.50 -0.73
C PHE A 152 -26.35 14.23 -1.38
N GLU A 153 -27.22 13.51 -2.10
CA GLU A 153 -28.43 14.11 -2.69
C GLU A 153 -29.38 14.62 -1.60
N ASN A 154 -29.58 13.83 -0.53
CA ASN A 154 -30.40 14.25 0.62
C ASN A 154 -29.78 15.44 1.36
N ALA A 155 -28.45 15.51 1.47
CA ALA A 155 -27.77 16.56 2.20
C ALA A 155 -27.65 17.86 1.39
N PHE A 156 -27.44 17.77 0.08
CA PHE A 156 -27.04 18.91 -0.75
C PHE A 156 -27.90 19.15 -2.00
N GLY A 157 -28.92 18.33 -2.27
CA GLY A 157 -29.72 18.40 -3.49
C GLY A 157 -30.53 19.70 -3.66
N GLU A 158 -30.80 20.42 -2.57
CA GLU A 158 -31.48 21.72 -2.60
C GLU A 158 -30.56 22.89 -3.02
N TYR A 159 -29.23 22.69 -3.02
CA TYR A 159 -28.27 23.72 -3.44
C TYR A 159 -28.08 23.74 -4.97
N PRO A 160 -27.52 24.83 -5.53
CA PRO A 160 -27.21 24.90 -6.95
C PRO A 160 -26.27 23.76 -7.38
N GLN A 161 -26.70 22.95 -8.34
CA GLN A 161 -25.99 21.77 -8.81
C GLN A 161 -25.74 21.82 -10.32
N LEU A 162 -24.63 21.22 -10.75
CA LEU A 162 -24.27 21.00 -12.14
C LEU A 162 -24.14 19.50 -12.37
N LYS A 163 -25.04 18.93 -13.18
CA LYS A 163 -24.94 17.53 -13.59
C LYS A 163 -24.02 17.43 -14.79
N MET A 164 -22.94 16.68 -14.64
CA MET A 164 -21.92 16.59 -15.68
C MET A 164 -22.43 15.82 -16.91
N GLU A 165 -23.32 14.84 -16.74
CA GLU A 165 -23.94 14.15 -17.87
C GLU A 165 -24.70 15.10 -18.82
N ASP A 166 -25.38 16.12 -18.26
CA ASP A 166 -26.15 17.11 -19.03
C ASP A 166 -25.26 18.08 -19.82
N LEU A 167 -24.02 18.28 -19.36
CA LEU A 167 -23.12 19.31 -19.90
C LEU A 167 -22.07 18.75 -20.86
N THR A 168 -21.85 17.43 -20.86
CA THR A 168 -20.75 16.80 -21.62
C THR A 168 -21.12 16.37 -23.04
N TYR A 169 -22.41 16.35 -23.39
CA TYR A 169 -22.91 15.88 -24.69
C TYR A 169 -22.20 16.52 -25.90
N ASN A 170 -22.10 17.85 -25.91
CA ASN A 170 -21.48 18.57 -27.02
C ASN A 170 -19.98 18.30 -27.14
N ASP A 171 -19.28 18.14 -26.02
CA ASP A 171 -17.85 17.85 -26.01
C ASP A 171 -17.58 16.40 -26.44
N MET A 172 -18.42 15.45 -26.01
CA MET A 172 -18.38 14.06 -26.49
C MET A 172 -18.64 14.00 -27.99
N THR A 173 -19.66 14.70 -28.50
CA THR A 173 -19.94 14.79 -29.94
C THR A 173 -18.72 15.31 -30.71
N ARG A 174 -18.12 16.41 -30.24
CA ARG A 174 -16.92 16.98 -30.86
C ARG A 174 -15.74 15.99 -30.82
N TYR A 175 -15.56 15.29 -29.72
CA TYR A 175 -14.51 14.27 -29.58
C TYR A 175 -14.69 13.12 -30.58
N VAL A 176 -15.91 12.55 -30.66
CA VAL A 176 -16.24 11.45 -31.58
C VAL A 176 -15.98 11.87 -33.02
N MET A 177 -16.52 13.02 -33.44
CA MET A 177 -16.34 13.54 -34.79
C MET A 177 -14.87 13.80 -35.12
N ALA A 178 -14.10 14.35 -34.19
CA ALA A 178 -12.67 14.59 -34.39
C ALA A 178 -11.87 13.28 -34.53
N LYS A 179 -12.15 12.28 -33.69
CA LYS A 179 -11.46 10.98 -33.73
C LYS A 179 -11.77 10.21 -35.01
N PHE A 180 -13.04 10.18 -35.41
CA PHE A 180 -13.47 9.59 -36.66
C PHE A 180 -12.90 10.34 -37.87
N GLY A 181 -12.96 11.67 -37.89
CA GLY A 181 -12.41 12.49 -38.99
C GLY A 181 -10.88 12.40 -39.16
N ALA A 182 -10.15 12.01 -38.11
CA ALA A 182 -8.72 11.74 -38.17
C ALA A 182 -8.38 10.42 -38.88
N ASN A 183 -9.33 9.48 -38.99
CA ASN A 183 -9.15 8.22 -39.71
C ASN A 183 -9.48 8.38 -41.20
N SER A 184 -8.51 8.09 -42.08
CA SER A 184 -8.67 8.28 -43.52
C SER A 184 -9.79 7.44 -44.15
N ARG A 185 -10.01 6.22 -43.66
CA ARG A 185 -11.09 5.35 -44.13
C ARG A 185 -12.45 5.86 -43.70
N PHE A 186 -12.58 6.28 -42.44
CA PHE A 186 -13.82 6.89 -41.97
C PHE A 186 -14.13 8.19 -42.71
N ARG A 187 -13.13 9.03 -42.99
CA ARG A 187 -13.33 10.25 -43.80
C ARG A 187 -13.87 9.95 -45.19
N THR A 188 -13.28 8.95 -45.87
CA THR A 188 -13.76 8.50 -47.18
C THR A 188 -15.20 7.99 -47.11
N PHE A 189 -15.56 7.33 -46.01
CA PHE A 189 -16.94 6.90 -45.75
C PHE A 189 -17.87 8.08 -45.50
N GLN A 190 -17.48 9.04 -44.65
CA GLN A 190 -18.26 10.24 -44.34
C GLN A 190 -18.55 11.07 -45.60
N GLU A 191 -17.63 11.10 -46.57
CA GLU A 191 -17.86 11.75 -47.86
C GLU A 191 -18.90 11.01 -48.73
N ARG A 192 -18.99 9.68 -48.62
CA ARG A 192 -19.93 8.84 -49.38
C ARG A 192 -21.32 8.79 -48.75
N GLN A 193 -21.39 8.78 -47.41
CA GLN A 193 -22.61 8.63 -46.63
C GLN A 193 -22.59 9.52 -45.38
N PRO A 194 -22.77 10.84 -45.55
CA PRO A 194 -22.66 11.80 -44.44
C PRO A 194 -23.72 11.59 -43.35
N GLU A 195 -24.96 11.25 -43.73
CA GLU A 195 -26.07 11.07 -42.78
C GLU A 195 -25.82 9.90 -41.82
N VAL A 196 -25.26 8.79 -42.34
CA VAL A 196 -24.99 7.60 -41.52
C VAL A 196 -23.80 7.85 -40.59
N ALA A 197 -22.77 8.55 -41.06
CA ALA A 197 -21.65 8.96 -40.21
C ALA A 197 -22.09 9.87 -39.04
N ILE A 198 -23.05 10.76 -39.29
CA ILE A 198 -23.68 11.60 -38.25
C ILE A 198 -24.51 10.74 -37.30
N ALA A 199 -25.29 9.79 -37.81
CA ALA A 199 -26.13 8.90 -37.01
C ALA A 199 -25.28 8.03 -36.05
N ILE A 200 -24.18 7.44 -36.52
CA ILE A 200 -23.24 6.68 -35.67
C ILE A 200 -22.66 7.59 -34.57
N SER A 201 -22.22 8.79 -34.94
CA SER A 201 -21.60 9.72 -33.97
C SER A 201 -22.60 10.16 -32.90
N ARG A 202 -23.85 10.38 -33.29
CA ARG A 202 -24.97 10.69 -32.39
C ARG A 202 -25.28 9.51 -31.47
N SER A 203 -25.44 8.31 -32.02
CA SER A 203 -25.74 7.09 -31.26
C SER A 203 -24.65 6.78 -30.22
N VAL A 204 -23.37 6.94 -30.57
CA VAL A 204 -22.26 6.84 -29.60
C VAL A 204 -22.41 7.85 -28.47
N THR A 205 -22.74 9.09 -28.79
CA THR A 205 -22.85 10.16 -27.78
C THR A 205 -24.06 9.96 -26.86
N GLU A 206 -25.20 9.55 -27.42
CA GLU A 206 -26.45 9.30 -26.68
C GLU A 206 -26.30 8.08 -25.76
N LYS A 207 -25.76 6.96 -26.26
CA LYS A 207 -25.55 5.75 -25.46
C LYS A 207 -24.54 5.94 -24.33
N ALA A 208 -23.58 6.87 -24.47
CA ALA A 208 -22.58 7.10 -23.45
C ALA A 208 -23.14 7.67 -22.13
N ASN A 209 -24.33 8.26 -22.16
CA ASN A 209 -25.01 8.83 -20.98
C ASN A 209 -24.08 9.68 -20.08
N GLY A 210 -23.28 10.56 -20.69
CA GLY A 210 -22.31 11.42 -19.99
C GLY A 210 -20.96 10.80 -19.66
N VAL A 211 -20.74 9.50 -19.92
CA VAL A 211 -19.51 8.78 -19.55
C VAL A 211 -18.47 8.86 -20.68
N PHE A 212 -17.57 9.85 -20.60
CA PHE A 212 -16.47 10.01 -21.56
C PHE A 212 -15.57 8.77 -21.73
N LEU A 213 -15.39 7.98 -20.67
CA LEU A 213 -14.63 6.74 -20.74
C LEU A 213 -15.30 5.71 -21.66
N TRP A 214 -16.63 5.63 -21.61
CA TRP A 214 -17.42 4.77 -22.50
C TRP A 214 -17.18 5.19 -23.95
N VAL A 215 -17.28 6.49 -24.24
CA VAL A 215 -17.01 7.04 -25.59
C VAL A 215 -15.62 6.65 -26.07
N ASN A 216 -14.59 6.81 -25.23
CA ASN A 216 -13.21 6.48 -25.60
C ASN A 216 -13.05 4.99 -25.99
N ILE A 217 -13.63 4.09 -25.20
CA ILE A 217 -13.61 2.64 -25.45
C ILE A 217 -14.34 2.31 -26.75
N VAL A 218 -15.57 2.82 -26.91
CA VAL A 218 -16.43 2.50 -28.05
C VAL A 218 -15.89 3.08 -29.35
N VAL A 219 -15.42 4.33 -29.36
CA VAL A 219 -14.79 4.94 -30.54
C VAL A 219 -13.56 4.15 -30.97
N SER A 220 -12.71 3.73 -30.01
CA SER A 220 -11.53 2.90 -30.32
C SER A 220 -11.92 1.53 -30.90
N SER A 221 -12.98 0.93 -30.34
CA SER A 221 -13.57 -0.33 -30.81
C SER A 221 -14.09 -0.24 -32.25
N LEU A 222 -14.85 0.82 -32.57
CA LEU A 222 -15.38 1.08 -33.91
C LEU A 222 -14.28 1.42 -34.92
N LEU A 223 -13.29 2.22 -34.54
CA LEU A 223 -12.12 2.52 -35.37
C LEU A 223 -11.33 1.25 -35.71
N ALA A 224 -11.17 0.33 -34.77
CA ALA A 224 -10.54 -0.96 -35.04
C ALA A 224 -11.34 -1.81 -36.04
N GLY A 225 -12.67 -1.77 -35.98
CA GLY A 225 -13.56 -2.39 -36.97
C GLY A 225 -13.36 -1.83 -38.37
N ILE A 226 -13.32 -0.49 -38.50
CA ILE A 226 -13.05 0.20 -39.78
C ILE A 226 -11.67 -0.18 -40.36
N VAL A 227 -10.66 -0.34 -39.51
CA VAL A 227 -9.34 -0.83 -39.92
C VAL A 227 -9.38 -2.30 -40.35
N SER A 228 -10.27 -3.09 -39.77
CA SER A 228 -10.49 -4.51 -40.12
C SER A 228 -11.35 -4.70 -41.39
N GLY A 229 -11.97 -3.62 -41.88
CA GLY A 229 -12.80 -3.64 -43.09
C GLY A 229 -14.29 -3.88 -42.83
N ASP A 230 -14.74 -3.71 -41.58
CA ASP A 230 -16.16 -3.79 -41.19
C ASP A 230 -17.00 -2.86 -42.08
N ARG A 231 -18.17 -3.36 -42.50
CA ARG A 231 -19.19 -2.53 -43.15
C ARG A 231 -19.88 -1.66 -42.12
N ILE A 232 -20.68 -0.72 -42.59
CA ILE A 232 -21.35 0.25 -41.73
C ILE A 232 -22.43 -0.44 -40.90
N GLU A 233 -23.14 -1.39 -41.50
CA GLU A 233 -24.14 -2.22 -40.84
C GLU A 233 -23.50 -3.06 -39.73
N ASP A 234 -22.24 -3.48 -39.91
CA ASP A 234 -21.48 -4.19 -38.87
C ASP A 234 -21.11 -3.24 -37.72
N LEU A 235 -20.74 -1.99 -38.01
CA LEU A 235 -20.44 -0.96 -37.00
C LEU A 235 -21.68 -0.55 -36.21
N GLU A 236 -22.83 -0.37 -36.88
CA GLU A 236 -24.13 -0.11 -36.26
C GLU A 236 -24.56 -1.28 -35.37
N SER A 237 -24.52 -2.51 -35.91
CA SER A 237 -24.85 -3.72 -35.15
C SER A 237 -23.94 -3.88 -33.93
N ARG A 238 -22.65 -3.59 -34.09
CA ARG A 238 -21.69 -3.62 -32.99
C ARG A 238 -22.04 -2.58 -31.93
N LEU A 239 -22.35 -1.35 -32.32
CA LEU A 239 -22.75 -0.28 -31.41
C LEU A 239 -24.06 -0.62 -30.68
N ASP A 240 -25.03 -1.20 -31.37
CA ASP A 240 -26.33 -1.60 -30.80
C ASP A 240 -26.18 -2.66 -29.71
N LEU A 241 -25.24 -3.58 -29.89
CA LEU A 241 -24.91 -4.61 -28.91
C LEU A 241 -24.21 -4.07 -27.66
N LEU A 242 -23.57 -2.89 -27.71
CA LEU A 242 -22.85 -2.37 -26.54
C LEU A 242 -23.82 -1.79 -25.49
N PRO A 243 -23.70 -2.21 -24.22
CA PRO A 243 -24.53 -1.70 -23.14
C PRO A 243 -24.11 -0.26 -22.78
N PRO A 244 -25.04 0.61 -22.37
CA PRO A 244 -24.73 1.99 -22.00
C PRO A 244 -24.01 2.07 -20.63
N GLU A 245 -24.24 1.11 -19.73
CA GLU A 245 -23.57 1.05 -18.44
C GLU A 245 -22.10 0.61 -18.57
N ILE A 246 -21.18 1.36 -17.93
CA ILE A 246 -19.74 1.10 -18.05
C ILE A 246 -19.31 -0.26 -17.49
N GLN A 247 -20.02 -0.77 -16.48
CA GLN A 247 -19.72 -2.05 -15.83
C GLN A 247 -20.08 -3.21 -16.76
N ASP A 248 -21.27 -3.16 -17.34
CA ASP A 248 -21.75 -4.13 -18.33
C ASP A 248 -20.88 -4.08 -19.59
N LEU A 249 -20.35 -2.90 -19.95
CA LEU A 249 -19.39 -2.77 -21.03
C LEU A 249 -18.09 -3.53 -20.72
N TYR A 250 -17.57 -3.43 -19.49
CA TYR A 250 -16.39 -4.23 -19.09
C TYR A 250 -16.66 -5.72 -19.15
N GLU A 251 -17.81 -6.16 -18.66
CA GLU A 251 -18.23 -7.55 -18.72
C GLU A 251 -18.26 -8.05 -20.17
N LYS A 252 -18.89 -7.28 -21.06
CA LYS A 252 -18.94 -7.59 -22.49
C LYS A 252 -17.55 -7.62 -23.13
N ILE A 253 -16.62 -6.74 -22.72
CA ILE A 253 -15.24 -6.77 -23.21
C ILE A 253 -14.54 -8.06 -22.75
N ILE A 254 -14.67 -8.44 -21.48
CA ILE A 254 -14.09 -9.68 -20.95
C ILE A 254 -14.66 -10.90 -21.69
N GLU A 255 -15.98 -10.93 -21.93
CA GLU A 255 -16.63 -12.01 -22.68
C GLU A 255 -16.21 -12.06 -24.15
N SER A 256 -15.89 -10.91 -24.74
CA SER A 256 -15.39 -10.81 -26.12
C SER A 256 -13.95 -11.29 -26.30
N ILE A 257 -13.23 -11.55 -25.20
CA ILE A 257 -11.90 -12.18 -25.26
C ILE A 257 -12.09 -13.58 -25.85
N ASP A 258 -11.26 -13.91 -26.85
CA ASP A 258 -11.25 -15.22 -27.48
C ASP A 258 -11.18 -16.31 -26.40
N PRO A 259 -12.08 -17.32 -26.41
CA PRO A 259 -12.08 -18.39 -25.42
C PRO A 259 -10.70 -19.00 -25.13
N ILE A 260 -9.81 -19.09 -26.14
CA ILE A 260 -8.44 -19.61 -25.96
C ILE A 260 -7.55 -18.71 -25.08
N TYR A 261 -7.88 -17.43 -24.95
CA TYR A 261 -7.13 -16.43 -24.20
C TYR A 261 -7.80 -16.03 -22.89
N ARG A 262 -9.02 -16.47 -22.59
CA ARG A 262 -9.74 -16.07 -21.37
C ARG A 262 -9.02 -16.48 -20.09
N GLU A 263 -8.52 -17.71 -20.04
CA GLU A 263 -7.71 -18.18 -18.91
C GLU A 263 -6.48 -17.26 -18.70
N HIS A 264 -5.76 -16.96 -19.79
CA HIS A 264 -4.57 -16.10 -19.73
C HIS A 264 -4.91 -14.65 -19.35
N ALA A 265 -6.01 -14.10 -19.85
CA ALA A 265 -6.47 -12.77 -19.48
C ALA A 265 -6.83 -12.68 -17.98
N ALA A 266 -7.55 -13.67 -17.46
CA ALA A 266 -7.87 -13.76 -16.04
C ALA A 266 -6.60 -13.82 -15.17
N GLN A 267 -5.60 -14.60 -15.60
CA GLN A 267 -4.30 -14.68 -14.95
C GLN A 267 -3.58 -13.32 -14.92
N LEU A 268 -3.60 -12.56 -16.01
CA LEU A 268 -3.00 -11.22 -16.09
C LEU A 268 -3.71 -10.21 -15.19
N PHE A 269 -5.05 -10.23 -15.15
CA PHE A 269 -5.81 -9.39 -14.22
C PHE A 269 -5.46 -9.73 -12.76
N LYS A 270 -5.36 -11.03 -12.43
CA LYS A 270 -4.95 -11.48 -11.09
C LYS A 270 -3.53 -11.09 -10.73
N LEU A 271 -2.57 -11.17 -11.66
CA LEU A 271 -1.20 -10.71 -11.39
C LEU A 271 -1.20 -9.21 -11.04
N LYS A 272 -1.89 -8.40 -11.84
CA LYS A 272 -1.93 -6.96 -11.60
C LYS A 272 -2.75 -6.57 -10.36
N SER A 273 -3.79 -7.30 -9.99
CA SER A 273 -4.54 -7.05 -8.74
C SER A 273 -3.76 -7.48 -7.50
N THR A 274 -2.87 -8.48 -7.63
CA THR A 274 -2.03 -8.95 -6.51
C THR A 274 -0.88 -8.00 -6.18
N CYS A 275 -0.46 -7.15 -7.12
CA CYS A 275 0.54 -6.10 -6.86
C CYS A 275 -0.09 -4.92 -6.10
N THR A 276 0.52 -4.50 -4.99
CA THR A 276 0.12 -3.31 -4.22
C THR A 276 0.36 -2.02 -5.00
N ASP A 277 1.48 -1.94 -5.71
CA ASP A 277 1.87 -0.83 -6.57
C ASP A 277 1.64 -1.15 -8.05
N THR A 278 1.77 -0.14 -8.93
CA THR A 278 1.73 -0.34 -10.38
C THR A 278 2.96 -1.16 -10.82
N PRO A 279 2.80 -2.44 -11.22
CA PRO A 279 3.94 -3.28 -11.54
C PRO A 279 4.60 -2.81 -12.83
N SER A 280 5.93 -3.01 -12.93
CA SER A 280 6.62 -2.79 -14.20
C SER A 280 6.26 -3.87 -15.22
N LEU A 281 6.38 -3.53 -16.50
CA LEU A 281 6.18 -4.48 -17.58
C LEU A 281 7.15 -5.67 -17.46
N GLN A 282 8.38 -5.40 -17.02
CA GLN A 282 9.40 -6.42 -16.76
C GLN A 282 8.99 -7.39 -15.64
N LEU A 283 8.45 -6.90 -14.53
CA LEU A 283 7.98 -7.74 -13.42
C LEU A 283 6.86 -8.67 -13.88
N LEU A 284 5.86 -8.11 -14.59
CA LEU A 284 4.74 -8.90 -15.10
C LEU A 284 5.20 -9.94 -16.10
N TRP A 285 6.16 -9.64 -16.96
CA TRP A 285 6.70 -10.63 -17.90
C TRP A 285 7.26 -11.84 -17.15
N TYR A 286 8.12 -11.63 -16.14
CA TYR A 286 8.69 -12.73 -15.36
C TYR A 286 7.61 -13.54 -14.61
N ALA A 287 6.56 -12.89 -14.11
CA ALA A 287 5.47 -13.55 -13.41
C ALA A 287 4.54 -14.35 -14.35
N ASP A 288 4.35 -13.85 -15.58
CA ASP A 288 3.51 -14.45 -16.63
C ASP A 288 4.13 -15.71 -17.25
N GLU A 289 5.45 -15.86 -17.21
CA GLU A 289 6.13 -16.97 -17.88
C GLU A 289 5.61 -18.36 -17.43
N VAL A 290 5.50 -19.28 -18.39
CA VAL A 290 5.02 -20.65 -18.13
C VAL A 290 5.97 -21.38 -17.18
N LYS A 291 7.27 -21.21 -17.40
CA LYS A 291 8.38 -21.79 -16.63
C LYS A 291 8.94 -20.78 -15.62
N PHE A 292 8.06 -20.00 -14.97
CA PHE A 292 8.46 -18.90 -14.10
C PHE A 292 9.46 -19.32 -13.00
N LEU A 293 9.27 -20.51 -12.40
CA LEU A 293 10.12 -21.01 -11.32
C LEU A 293 11.51 -21.40 -11.83
N GLU A 294 11.58 -22.14 -12.94
CA GLU A 294 12.84 -22.51 -13.60
C GLU A 294 13.61 -21.25 -14.04
N ARG A 295 12.92 -20.23 -14.58
CA ARG A 295 13.57 -18.94 -14.90
C ARG A 295 14.10 -18.25 -13.65
N ALA A 296 13.29 -18.18 -12.59
CA ALA A 296 13.71 -17.56 -11.34
C ALA A 296 14.94 -18.25 -10.72
N ILE A 297 15.04 -19.57 -10.80
CA ILE A 297 16.10 -20.36 -10.16
C ILE A 297 17.31 -20.55 -11.10
N ASP A 298 17.09 -21.02 -12.33
CA ASP A 298 18.13 -21.53 -13.21
C ASP A 298 18.67 -20.48 -14.20
N GLU A 299 17.91 -19.43 -14.53
CA GLU A 299 18.36 -18.40 -15.47
C GLU A 299 19.63 -17.71 -14.92
N VAL A 300 20.72 -17.82 -15.65
CA VAL A 300 22.01 -17.25 -15.26
C VAL A 300 22.02 -15.76 -15.60
N SER A 301 22.08 -14.90 -14.58
CA SER A 301 21.94 -13.44 -14.70
C SER A 301 22.86 -12.76 -15.72
N GLY A 302 23.99 -13.38 -16.06
CA GLY A 302 24.94 -12.86 -17.05
C GLY A 302 24.59 -13.13 -18.52
N THR A 303 23.55 -13.95 -18.78
CA THR A 303 23.20 -14.40 -20.14
C THR A 303 22.14 -13.54 -20.83
N VAL A 304 21.38 -12.74 -20.06
CA VAL A 304 20.31 -11.91 -20.60
C VAL A 304 20.89 -10.61 -21.16
N THR A 305 20.89 -10.52 -22.49
CA THR A 305 21.33 -9.32 -23.22
C THR A 305 20.26 -8.23 -23.18
N VAL A 306 20.65 -6.97 -23.45
CA VAL A 306 19.67 -5.86 -23.56
C VAL A 306 18.64 -6.14 -24.65
N LYS A 307 19.09 -6.64 -25.81
CA LYS A 307 18.22 -7.00 -26.93
C LYS A 307 17.21 -8.11 -26.58
N GLU A 308 17.65 -9.12 -25.81
CA GLU A 308 16.76 -10.15 -25.28
C GLU A 308 15.70 -9.55 -24.35
N MET A 309 16.10 -8.63 -23.45
CA MET A 309 15.16 -7.96 -22.56
C MET A 309 14.15 -7.10 -23.33
N GLU A 310 14.59 -6.36 -24.36
CA GLU A 310 13.69 -5.59 -25.22
C GLU A 310 12.65 -6.49 -25.91
N GLY A 311 13.08 -7.66 -26.40
CA GLY A 311 12.18 -8.67 -26.97
C GLY A 311 11.14 -9.15 -25.96
N ARG A 312 11.56 -9.46 -24.72
CA ARG A 312 10.66 -9.87 -23.63
C ARG A 312 9.63 -8.80 -23.29
N LEU A 313 10.05 -7.54 -23.20
CA LEU A 313 9.16 -6.41 -22.92
C LEU A 313 8.13 -6.22 -24.05
N GLU A 314 8.56 -6.35 -25.31
CA GLU A 314 7.64 -6.26 -26.45
C GLU A 314 6.66 -7.45 -26.47
N ASP A 315 7.10 -8.66 -26.17
CA ASP A 315 6.23 -9.82 -26.02
C ASP A 315 5.16 -9.58 -24.95
N MET A 316 5.55 -9.05 -23.78
CA MET A 316 4.60 -8.73 -22.72
C MET A 316 3.59 -7.68 -23.16
N ARG A 317 4.05 -6.62 -23.85
CA ARG A 317 3.19 -5.57 -24.38
C ARG A 317 2.16 -6.15 -25.35
N LEU A 318 2.57 -7.03 -26.26
CA LEU A 318 1.70 -7.70 -27.22
C LEU A 318 0.70 -8.65 -26.53
N ARG A 319 1.11 -9.36 -25.47
CA ARG A 319 0.22 -10.19 -24.64
C ARG A 319 -0.86 -9.32 -23.98
N LEU A 320 -0.50 -8.21 -23.33
CA LEU A 320 -1.47 -7.29 -22.72
C LEU A 320 -2.47 -6.76 -23.75
N VAL A 321 -2.00 -6.29 -24.92
CA VAL A 321 -2.88 -5.77 -25.98
C VAL A 321 -3.87 -6.84 -26.47
N SER A 322 -3.38 -8.05 -26.72
CA SER A 322 -4.21 -9.11 -27.31
C SER A 322 -5.14 -9.81 -26.31
N ARG A 323 -4.72 -9.98 -25.05
CA ARG A 323 -5.48 -10.72 -24.01
C ARG A 323 -6.39 -9.81 -23.21
N CYS A 324 -5.95 -8.58 -22.92
CA CYS A 324 -6.69 -7.68 -22.03
C CYS A 324 -7.53 -6.65 -22.78
N LYS A 325 -7.49 -6.60 -24.12
CA LYS A 325 -8.35 -5.74 -24.97
C LYS A 325 -8.32 -4.25 -24.58
N GLY A 326 -7.18 -3.77 -24.07
CA GLY A 326 -7.02 -2.38 -23.60
C GLY A 326 -7.50 -2.11 -22.18
N LEU A 327 -7.98 -3.12 -21.44
CA LEU A 327 -8.32 -2.98 -20.02
C LEU A 327 -7.08 -2.87 -19.12
N LEU A 328 -5.94 -3.36 -19.59
CA LEU A 328 -4.61 -3.09 -19.06
C LEU A 328 -3.79 -2.30 -20.09
N GLU A 329 -3.17 -1.21 -19.65
CA GLU A 329 -2.38 -0.32 -20.49
C GLU A 329 -0.97 -0.13 -19.92
N VAL A 330 -0.01 0.09 -20.82
CA VAL A 330 1.38 0.36 -20.45
C VAL A 330 1.61 1.86 -20.50
N HIS A 331 1.85 2.47 -19.35
CA HIS A 331 2.23 3.86 -19.23
C HIS A 331 3.75 3.98 -19.16
N LYS A 332 4.34 4.67 -20.13
CA LYS A 332 5.72 5.14 -20.03
C LYS A 332 5.70 6.33 -19.08
N HIS A 333 6.48 6.33 -18.01
CA HIS A 333 6.58 7.49 -17.13
C HIS A 333 6.95 8.72 -17.96
N ALA A 334 6.03 9.69 -18.06
CA ALA A 334 6.36 11.02 -18.49
C ALA A 334 7.26 11.63 -17.41
N SER A 335 8.42 12.12 -17.83
CA SER A 335 9.50 12.72 -17.04
C SER A 335 9.06 13.34 -15.71
N PRO A 336 9.52 12.85 -14.54
CA PRO A 336 9.51 13.65 -13.32
C PRO A 336 10.50 14.82 -13.49
N LYS A 337 10.07 16.04 -13.14
CA LYS A 337 10.97 17.21 -13.10
C LYS A 337 12.23 16.87 -12.26
N PRO A 338 13.43 17.30 -12.68
CA PRO A 338 14.67 16.92 -12.02
C PRO A 338 14.72 17.49 -10.59
N CYS A 339 14.65 16.61 -9.60
CA CYS A 339 15.10 16.93 -8.25
C CYS A 339 16.63 17.07 -8.29
N ARG A 340 17.11 18.29 -8.02
CA ARG A 340 18.53 18.61 -7.91
C ARG A 340 19.16 17.85 -6.74
N SER A 341 19.76 16.70 -7.01
CA SER A 341 20.88 16.20 -6.22
C SER A 341 21.77 15.31 -7.09
N SER A 342 23.07 15.50 -6.92
CA SER A 342 24.13 14.98 -7.78
C SER A 342 24.35 13.48 -7.58
N HIS A 343 24.46 12.75 -8.71
CA HIS A 343 24.88 11.35 -8.84
C HIS A 343 23.92 10.27 -8.27
N LYS A 344 22.71 10.20 -8.83
CA LYS A 344 21.86 8.99 -8.78
C LYS A 344 21.45 8.65 -10.20
N ILE A 345 21.42 7.35 -10.53
CA ILE A 345 20.84 6.81 -11.76
C ILE A 345 19.51 7.54 -12.00
N SER A 346 19.36 8.14 -13.17
CA SER A 346 18.17 8.92 -13.44
C SER A 346 16.94 7.99 -13.42
N PRO A 347 15.79 8.42 -12.89
CA PRO A 347 14.55 7.66 -13.01
C PRO A 347 14.24 7.26 -14.47
N ASP A 348 14.71 8.07 -15.43
CA ASP A 348 14.60 7.81 -16.87
C ASP A 348 15.39 6.58 -17.33
N GLU A 349 16.58 6.33 -16.75
CA GLU A 349 17.37 5.11 -17.03
C GLU A 349 16.67 3.87 -16.46
N VAL A 350 16.13 3.92 -15.24
CA VAL A 350 15.39 2.78 -14.64
C VAL A 350 14.08 2.51 -15.40
N ALA A 351 13.38 3.55 -15.85
CA ALA A 351 12.16 3.42 -16.63
C ALA A 351 12.41 2.80 -18.02
N ALA A 352 13.55 3.12 -18.66
CA ALA A 352 13.94 2.52 -19.93
C ALA A 352 14.20 1.00 -19.81
N TYR A 353 14.78 0.53 -18.69
CA TYR A 353 15.05 -0.90 -18.48
C TYR A 353 13.82 -1.73 -18.07
N THR A 354 12.78 -1.10 -17.54
CA THR A 354 11.61 -1.78 -16.96
C THR A 354 10.41 -1.85 -17.91
N GLY A 355 10.45 -1.13 -19.03
CA GLY A 355 9.41 -1.13 -20.07
C GLY A 355 8.17 -0.29 -19.77
N GLY A 356 8.21 0.53 -18.70
CA GLY A 356 7.07 1.28 -18.19
C GLY A 356 6.26 0.51 -17.13
N THR A 357 5.20 1.14 -16.63
CA THR A 357 4.30 0.56 -15.62
C THR A 357 2.98 0.13 -16.24
N VAL A 358 2.41 -0.94 -15.72
CA VAL A 358 1.13 -1.47 -16.17
C VAL A 358 0.04 -0.99 -15.23
N THR A 359 -0.97 -0.35 -15.81
CA THR A 359 -2.11 0.21 -15.08
C THR A 359 -3.41 -0.32 -15.68
N TYR A 360 -4.50 -0.21 -14.93
CA TYR A 360 -5.82 -0.36 -15.53
C TYR A 360 -6.08 0.80 -16.50
N LEU A 361 -6.92 0.55 -17.50
CA LEU A 361 -7.48 1.59 -18.38
C LEU A 361 -8.06 2.75 -17.57
N HIS A 362 -8.79 2.41 -16.52
CA HIS A 362 -9.38 3.37 -15.60
C HIS A 362 -9.63 2.71 -14.24
N ARG A 363 -9.70 3.53 -13.20
CA ARG A 363 -10.07 3.10 -11.84
C ARG A 363 -11.33 2.24 -11.80
N THR A 364 -12.37 2.64 -12.50
CA THR A 364 -13.67 1.95 -12.47
C THR A 364 -13.57 0.50 -12.91
N PHE A 365 -12.53 0.14 -13.66
CA PHE A 365 -12.23 -1.26 -13.96
C PHE A 365 -11.59 -2.00 -12.78
N SER A 366 -10.73 -1.34 -11.97
CA SER A 366 -10.28 -1.89 -10.68
C SER A 366 -11.47 -2.17 -9.76
N ASP A 367 -12.32 -1.16 -9.55
CA ASP A 367 -13.50 -1.28 -8.69
C ASP A 367 -14.46 -2.38 -9.20
N PHE A 368 -14.52 -2.59 -10.51
CA PHE A 368 -15.27 -3.68 -11.14
C PHE A 368 -14.64 -5.05 -10.85
N LEU A 369 -13.31 -5.18 -10.98
CA LEU A 369 -12.60 -6.42 -10.68
C LEU A 369 -12.74 -6.82 -9.20
N ASP A 370 -12.76 -5.86 -8.28
CA ASP A 370 -12.80 -6.15 -6.83
C ASP A 370 -14.15 -6.73 -6.35
N ARG A 371 -15.16 -6.80 -7.23
CA ARG A 371 -16.46 -7.40 -6.92
C ARG A 371 -16.36 -8.91 -6.83
N HIS A 372 -17.04 -9.49 -5.83
CA HIS A 372 -17.07 -10.93 -5.60
C HIS A 372 -17.52 -11.72 -6.84
N GLU A 373 -18.63 -11.32 -7.48
CA GLU A 373 -19.18 -11.98 -8.67
C GLU A 373 -18.20 -11.98 -9.85
N VAL A 374 -17.41 -10.91 -10.00
CA VAL A 374 -16.41 -10.78 -11.05
C VAL A 374 -15.19 -11.65 -10.74
N GLN A 375 -14.74 -11.69 -9.48
CA GLN A 375 -13.69 -12.61 -9.04
C GLN A 375 -14.11 -14.06 -9.27
N GLU A 376 -15.33 -14.47 -8.90
CA GLU A 376 -15.85 -15.82 -9.17
C GLU A 376 -15.85 -16.16 -10.66
N LYS A 377 -16.25 -15.21 -11.52
CA LYS A 377 -16.23 -15.39 -12.97
C LYS A 377 -14.80 -15.57 -13.51
N LEU A 378 -13.85 -14.76 -13.06
CA LEU A 378 -12.44 -14.86 -13.45
C LEU A 378 -11.82 -16.17 -12.96
N ASP A 379 -12.21 -16.62 -11.77
CA ASP A 379 -11.78 -17.91 -11.21
C ASP A 379 -12.34 -19.07 -12.03
N GLY A 380 -13.58 -18.94 -12.52
CA GLY A 380 -14.19 -19.88 -13.46
C GLY A 380 -13.45 -20.00 -14.81
N PHE A 381 -12.66 -18.98 -15.22
CA PHE A 381 -11.81 -19.08 -16.41
C PHE A 381 -10.48 -19.77 -16.16
N ILE A 382 -10.05 -19.92 -14.91
CA ILE A 382 -8.76 -20.48 -14.54
C ILE A 382 -8.92 -21.99 -14.28
N VAL A 383 -8.47 -22.81 -15.22
CA VAL A 383 -8.62 -24.27 -15.15
C VAL A 383 -7.49 -24.89 -14.33
N LYS A 384 -6.26 -24.39 -14.48
CA LYS A 384 -5.09 -24.91 -13.77
C LYS A 384 -4.90 -24.18 -12.44
N THR A 385 -4.30 -24.87 -11.47
CA THR A 385 -3.87 -24.24 -10.22
C THR A 385 -2.99 -23.03 -10.53
N TYR A 386 -3.46 -21.86 -10.10
CA TYR A 386 -2.79 -20.59 -10.36
C TYR A 386 -2.63 -19.81 -9.06
N ASP A 387 -1.38 -19.57 -8.70
CA ASP A 387 -0.99 -18.76 -7.55
C ASP A 387 -0.27 -17.49 -8.03
N PRO A 388 -0.95 -16.33 -8.03
CA PRO A 388 -0.33 -15.09 -8.46
C PRO A 388 0.78 -14.63 -7.50
N ASN A 389 0.64 -14.91 -6.19
CA ASN A 389 1.62 -14.51 -5.17
C ASN A 389 2.94 -15.27 -5.34
N LEU A 390 2.89 -16.59 -5.56
CA LEU A 390 4.10 -17.36 -5.87
C LEU A 390 4.79 -16.85 -7.16
N ARG A 391 4.01 -16.55 -8.21
CA ARG A 391 4.55 -16.06 -9.49
C ARG A 391 5.23 -14.71 -9.37
N ILE A 392 4.60 -13.77 -8.66
CA ILE A 392 5.20 -12.45 -8.40
C ILE A 392 6.44 -12.59 -7.51
N SER A 393 6.39 -13.46 -6.49
CA SER A 393 7.56 -13.75 -5.67
C SER A 393 8.74 -14.25 -6.52
N ALA A 394 8.48 -15.19 -7.43
CA ALA A 394 9.49 -15.72 -8.34
C ALA A 394 10.02 -14.66 -9.32
N ALA A 395 9.14 -13.77 -9.81
CA ALA A 395 9.54 -12.65 -10.64
C ALA A 395 10.49 -11.70 -9.90
N TYR A 396 10.20 -11.40 -8.63
CA TYR A 396 11.12 -10.62 -7.80
C TYR A 396 12.44 -11.32 -7.53
N VAL A 397 12.49 -12.65 -7.38
CA VAL A 397 13.76 -13.40 -7.32
C VAL A 397 14.55 -13.26 -8.62
N ALA A 398 13.89 -13.37 -9.77
CA ALA A 398 14.54 -13.20 -11.07
C ALA A 398 15.12 -11.78 -11.22
N LEU A 399 14.37 -10.74 -10.83
CA LEU A 399 14.85 -9.36 -10.83
C LEU A 399 15.99 -9.13 -9.85
N ALA A 400 15.89 -9.62 -8.61
CA ALA A 400 16.97 -9.55 -7.62
C ALA A 400 18.27 -10.13 -8.19
N LYS A 401 18.18 -11.30 -8.86
CA LYS A 401 19.33 -11.94 -9.50
C LYS A 401 19.97 -11.08 -10.61
N LEU A 402 19.23 -10.25 -11.34
CA LEU A 402 19.81 -9.33 -12.32
C LEU A 402 20.69 -8.28 -11.65
N TRP A 403 20.31 -7.82 -10.45
CA TRP A 403 21.10 -6.86 -9.68
C TRP A 403 22.32 -7.47 -9.00
N LEU A 404 22.53 -8.80 -9.04
CA LEU A 404 23.80 -9.43 -8.69
C LEU A 404 24.88 -9.31 -9.79
N ARG A 405 24.53 -8.79 -10.97
CA ARG A 405 25.37 -8.73 -12.19
C ARG A 405 26.46 -7.65 -12.16
N SER A 406 26.25 -6.52 -11.49
CA SER A 406 27.18 -5.40 -11.59
C SER A 406 28.48 -5.70 -10.85
N MET A 407 29.54 -6.06 -11.57
CA MET A 407 30.91 -6.24 -11.03
C MET A 407 31.50 -4.95 -10.41
N ALA A 408 30.76 -3.84 -10.46
CA ALA A 408 30.93 -2.68 -9.59
C ALA A 408 29.61 -2.46 -8.82
N MET A 409 29.38 -3.19 -7.72
CA MET A 409 28.30 -2.82 -6.80
C MET A 409 28.68 -1.54 -6.09
N ASP A 410 28.19 -0.42 -6.61
CA ASP A 410 27.94 0.78 -5.83
C ASP A 410 26.89 0.48 -4.75
N ARG A 411 26.64 1.40 -3.81
CA ARG A 411 25.62 1.20 -2.77
C ARG A 411 24.19 1.02 -3.34
N ASN A 412 23.96 1.33 -4.61
CA ASN A 412 22.63 1.33 -5.22
C ASN A 412 22.22 -0.08 -5.69
N GLY A 413 23.15 -0.86 -6.27
CA GLY A 413 22.87 -2.25 -6.68
C GLY A 413 22.53 -3.18 -5.51
N ASP A 414 23.30 -3.09 -4.42
CA ASP A 414 23.06 -3.85 -3.18
C ASP A 414 21.69 -3.52 -2.57
N TYR A 415 21.30 -2.25 -2.66
CA TYR A 415 20.03 -1.73 -2.17
C TYR A 415 18.83 -2.25 -2.98
N LEU A 416 18.92 -2.26 -4.31
CA LEU A 416 17.85 -2.80 -5.18
C LEU A 416 17.69 -4.32 -5.01
N PHE A 417 18.78 -5.06 -4.85
CA PHE A 417 18.72 -6.49 -4.53
C PHE A 417 17.91 -6.75 -3.26
N GLN A 418 18.15 -5.95 -2.20
CA GLN A 418 17.44 -6.10 -0.93
C GLN A 418 15.97 -5.76 -1.03
N ILE A 419 15.59 -4.74 -1.80
CA ILE A 419 14.18 -4.39 -2.06
C ILE A 419 13.48 -5.58 -2.72
N TYR A 420 14.02 -6.11 -3.82
CA TYR A 420 13.39 -7.21 -4.52
C TYR A 420 13.36 -8.51 -3.70
N ALA A 421 14.39 -8.79 -2.90
CA ALA A 421 14.38 -9.92 -1.98
C ALA A 421 13.27 -9.79 -0.92
N ALA A 422 13.05 -8.59 -0.37
CA ALA A 422 11.97 -8.33 0.58
C ALA A 422 10.58 -8.43 -0.09
N GLN A 423 10.41 -7.88 -1.30
CA GLN A 423 9.16 -8.01 -2.06
C GLN A 423 8.86 -9.46 -2.43
N SER A 424 9.88 -10.26 -2.76
CA SER A 424 9.71 -11.70 -2.97
C SER A 424 9.18 -12.41 -1.72
N LEU A 425 9.76 -12.13 -0.55
CA LEU A 425 9.29 -12.71 0.72
C LEU A 425 7.88 -12.25 1.08
N TRP A 426 7.55 -10.97 0.86
CA TRP A 426 6.20 -10.44 1.07
C TRP A 426 5.15 -11.22 0.28
N HIS A 427 5.32 -11.36 -1.03
CA HIS A 427 4.38 -12.15 -1.84
C HIS A 427 4.40 -13.64 -1.50
N ALA A 428 5.55 -14.20 -1.10
CA ALA A 428 5.61 -15.60 -0.68
C ALA A 428 4.85 -15.86 0.64
N ALA A 429 4.63 -14.84 1.47
CA ALA A 429 3.82 -14.97 2.68
C ALA A 429 2.35 -15.27 2.37
N ASP A 430 1.85 -14.74 1.25
CA ASP A 430 0.48 -14.90 0.77
C ASP A 430 0.34 -15.99 -0.32
N ALA A 431 1.36 -16.84 -0.50
CA ALA A 431 1.27 -17.99 -1.39
C ALA A 431 0.24 -19.00 -0.87
N LYS A 432 -0.51 -19.60 -1.79
CA LYS A 432 -1.52 -20.62 -1.50
C LYS A 432 -0.86 -21.84 -0.87
N GLU A 433 -1.57 -22.52 0.03
CA GLU A 433 -1.06 -23.75 0.67
C GLU A 433 -0.64 -24.83 -0.33
N SER A 434 -1.37 -24.95 -1.45
CA SER A 434 -1.06 -25.87 -2.56
C SER A 434 0.25 -25.59 -3.27
N SER A 435 0.84 -24.39 -3.10
CA SER A 435 2.08 -23.92 -3.72
C SER A 435 3.25 -23.84 -2.73
N THR A 436 3.08 -24.42 -1.54
CA THR A 436 4.08 -24.36 -0.44
C THR A 436 5.42 -24.97 -0.84
N SER A 437 5.43 -26.09 -1.56
CA SER A 437 6.68 -26.78 -1.93
C SER A 437 7.54 -25.91 -2.86
N GLU A 438 6.90 -25.32 -3.87
CA GLU A 438 7.51 -24.42 -4.85
C GLU A 438 7.97 -23.12 -4.20
N ALA A 439 7.18 -22.55 -3.30
CA ALA A 439 7.55 -21.36 -2.52
C ALA A 439 8.80 -21.63 -1.67
N VAL A 440 8.85 -22.77 -0.97
CA VAL A 440 10.01 -23.17 -0.17
C VAL A 440 11.24 -23.39 -1.04
N GLN A 441 11.09 -24.03 -2.20
CA GLN A 441 12.18 -24.23 -3.16
C GLN A 441 12.74 -22.89 -3.65
N LEU A 442 11.87 -21.96 -4.05
CA LEU A 442 12.22 -20.62 -4.50
C LEU A 442 12.99 -19.85 -3.42
N LEU A 443 12.49 -19.85 -2.19
CA LEU A 443 13.09 -19.11 -1.08
C LEU A 443 14.41 -19.73 -0.62
N ASN A 444 14.57 -21.06 -0.69
CA ASN A 444 15.86 -21.72 -0.49
C ASN A 444 16.89 -21.25 -1.52
N HIS A 445 16.49 -21.09 -2.78
CA HIS A 445 17.36 -20.52 -3.81
C HIS A 445 17.76 -19.07 -3.49
N LEU A 446 16.80 -18.21 -3.17
CA LEU A 446 17.05 -16.82 -2.81
C LEU A 446 18.00 -16.72 -1.61
N ARG A 447 17.74 -17.50 -0.55
CA ARG A 447 18.61 -17.59 0.62
C ARG A 447 20.05 -17.96 0.25
N ALA A 448 20.25 -18.97 -0.60
CA ALA A 448 21.58 -19.38 -1.03
C ALA A 448 22.31 -18.27 -1.80
N LYS A 449 21.58 -17.42 -2.54
CA LYS A 449 22.15 -16.23 -3.21
C LYS A 449 22.50 -15.14 -2.20
N CYS A 450 21.62 -14.84 -1.24
CA CYS A 450 21.91 -13.89 -0.16
C CYS A 450 23.16 -14.29 0.63
N ALA A 451 23.31 -15.58 0.96
CA ALA A 451 24.45 -16.10 1.71
C ALA A 451 25.79 -15.96 0.97
N LYS A 452 25.79 -15.98 -0.36
CA LYS A 452 26.99 -15.77 -1.19
C LYS A 452 27.35 -14.29 -1.35
N SER A 453 26.41 -13.39 -1.12
CA SER A 453 26.65 -11.95 -1.24
C SER A 453 27.26 -11.41 0.06
N CYS A 454 28.58 -11.24 0.11
CA CYS A 454 29.30 -10.68 1.27
C CYS A 454 28.90 -9.24 1.66
N LYS A 455 28.06 -8.58 0.84
CA LYS A 455 27.51 -7.23 1.07
C LYS A 455 26.02 -7.23 1.44
N PHE A 456 25.36 -8.39 1.42
CA PHE A 456 23.98 -8.50 1.88
C PHE A 456 23.94 -8.39 3.40
N SER A 457 23.63 -7.19 3.88
CA SER A 457 23.36 -6.99 5.29
C SER A 457 21.88 -7.23 5.54
N TYR A 458 21.57 -8.24 6.36
CA TYR A 458 20.23 -8.40 6.92
C TYR A 458 19.86 -7.25 7.90
N LYS A 459 20.86 -6.47 8.33
CA LYS A 459 20.69 -5.22 9.09
C LYS A 459 20.61 -4.05 8.12
N LEU A 460 19.47 -3.39 7.99
CA LEU A 460 19.30 -2.31 7.00
C LEU A 460 19.04 -0.95 7.64
N PHE A 461 20.08 -0.10 7.58
CA PHE A 461 20.17 1.34 7.89
C PHE A 461 19.01 2.01 8.64
N GLY A 462 19.29 2.37 9.90
CA GLY A 462 18.52 3.32 10.70
C GLY A 462 19.35 4.00 11.81
N HIS A 463 20.09 5.06 11.46
CA HIS A 463 20.75 6.03 12.36
C HIS A 463 21.80 5.53 13.38
N ARG A 464 22.62 6.46 13.90
CA ARG A 464 23.69 6.29 14.94
C ARG A 464 23.27 5.59 16.25
N TYR A 465 22.03 5.13 16.37
CA TYR A 465 21.49 4.43 17.55
C TYR A 465 21.72 2.92 17.52
N VAL A 466 22.20 2.39 16.40
CA VAL A 466 22.40 0.96 16.17
C VAL A 466 23.46 0.36 17.11
N ASP A 467 24.41 1.15 17.63
CA ASP A 467 25.50 0.67 18.50
C ASP A 467 25.07 0.03 19.84
N GLN A 468 23.84 0.23 20.33
CA GLN A 468 23.43 -0.28 21.64
C GLN A 468 22.71 -1.64 21.61
N MET A 469 22.25 -2.12 20.45
CA MET A 469 21.62 -3.46 20.28
C MET A 469 22.43 -4.39 19.38
N THR A 470 23.49 -3.91 18.71
CA THR A 470 24.17 -4.66 17.64
C THR A 470 25.13 -5.75 18.03
N ASP A 471 25.49 -5.88 19.32
CA ASP A 471 26.31 -6.98 19.81
C ASP A 471 25.58 -8.34 19.74
N HIS A 472 24.33 -8.38 19.27
CA HIS A 472 23.42 -9.52 19.44
C HIS A 472 23.03 -10.25 18.14
N CYS A 473 23.76 -10.09 17.03
CA CYS A 473 23.52 -10.87 15.82
C CYS A 473 24.80 -11.52 15.32
N HIS A 474 24.83 -12.86 15.35
CA HIS A 474 25.93 -13.68 14.86
C HIS A 474 26.09 -13.52 13.33
N PRO A 475 27.31 -13.58 12.77
CA PRO A 475 27.59 -13.38 11.34
C PRO A 475 27.07 -14.48 10.39
N ASN A 476 26.05 -15.27 10.77
CA ASN A 476 25.55 -16.37 9.93
C ASN A 476 24.43 -15.91 8.97
N PRO A 477 24.67 -15.87 7.65
CA PRO A 477 23.65 -15.44 6.69
C PRO A 477 22.38 -16.29 6.72
N ASN A 478 22.51 -17.56 7.10
CA ASN A 478 21.37 -18.47 7.20
C ASN A 478 20.37 -18.06 8.29
N GLN A 479 20.85 -17.53 9.40
CA GLN A 479 19.99 -17.01 10.48
C GLN A 479 19.32 -15.70 10.06
N GLY A 480 20.04 -14.83 9.33
CA GLY A 480 19.49 -13.56 8.89
C GLY A 480 18.28 -13.72 7.96
N PHE A 481 18.31 -14.71 7.07
CA PHE A 481 17.22 -14.92 6.10
C PHE A 481 15.94 -15.42 6.77
N ILE A 482 16.06 -16.32 7.75
CA ILE A 482 14.89 -16.80 8.49
C ILE A 482 14.30 -15.70 9.37
N CYS A 483 15.14 -14.85 9.99
CA CYS A 483 14.66 -13.66 10.70
C CYS A 483 13.86 -12.72 9.79
N LEU A 484 14.37 -12.43 8.59
CA LEU A 484 13.67 -11.59 7.62
C LEU A 484 12.35 -12.24 7.15
N ALA A 485 12.33 -13.56 6.93
CA ALA A 485 11.12 -14.30 6.60
C ALA A 485 10.09 -14.28 7.74
N THR A 486 10.53 -14.31 9.00
CA THR A 486 9.66 -14.16 10.19
C THR A 486 9.05 -12.76 10.25
N VAL A 487 9.83 -11.72 9.99
CA VAL A 487 9.35 -10.33 9.98
C VAL A 487 8.33 -10.09 8.88
N LEU A 488 8.55 -10.68 7.70
CA LEU A 488 7.66 -10.57 6.53
C LEU A 488 6.53 -11.61 6.51
N GLY A 489 6.34 -12.39 7.58
CA GLY A 489 5.15 -13.23 7.73
C GLY A 489 5.17 -14.57 6.98
N VAL A 490 6.31 -15.07 6.51
CA VAL A 490 6.38 -16.27 5.65
C VAL A 490 6.26 -17.58 6.45
N GLY A 491 5.08 -17.85 7.01
CA GLY A 491 4.83 -18.97 7.94
C GLY A 491 5.17 -20.35 7.37
N GLN A 492 4.77 -20.63 6.13
CA GLN A 492 5.02 -21.93 5.49
C GLN A 492 6.51 -22.23 5.29
N TYR A 493 7.29 -21.21 4.94
CA TYR A 493 8.74 -21.34 4.85
C TYR A 493 9.36 -21.62 6.22
N ILE A 494 8.92 -20.92 7.26
CA ILE A 494 9.40 -21.14 8.63
C ILE A 494 9.13 -22.59 9.05
N LYS A 495 7.90 -23.08 8.86
CA LYS A 495 7.51 -24.47 9.16
C LYS A 495 8.33 -25.50 8.38
N ALA A 496 8.59 -25.26 7.09
CA ALA A 496 9.44 -26.17 6.31
C ALA A 496 10.90 -26.18 6.80
N ARG A 497 11.38 -25.06 7.34
CA ARG A 497 12.78 -24.89 7.80
C ARG A 497 13.02 -25.43 9.21
N THR A 498 12.03 -25.43 10.09
CA THR A 498 12.12 -25.98 11.45
C THR A 498 12.18 -27.51 11.45
N ASN A 499 11.59 -28.15 10.43
CA ASN A 499 11.62 -29.60 10.23
C ASN A 499 12.97 -30.16 9.70
N GLU A 500 13.93 -29.30 9.32
CA GLU A 500 15.28 -29.75 8.93
C GLU A 500 16.18 -30.00 10.16
N PRO A 501 16.80 -31.18 10.29
CA PRO A 501 17.65 -31.50 11.44
C PRO A 501 18.85 -30.53 11.55
N GLY A 502 18.97 -29.88 12.72
CA GLY A 502 20.11 -29.02 13.07
C GLY A 502 19.91 -27.51 12.94
N LEU A 503 18.71 -27.02 12.60
CA LEU A 503 18.41 -25.57 12.61
C LEU A 503 17.78 -25.05 13.91
N MET A 504 16.90 -25.82 14.54
CA MET A 504 16.26 -25.46 15.80
C MET A 504 16.82 -26.35 16.92
N THR A 505 17.44 -25.76 17.94
CA THR A 505 17.71 -26.48 19.17
C THR A 505 16.40 -26.65 19.92
N THR A 506 15.70 -27.76 19.71
CA THR A 506 14.66 -28.20 20.65
C THR A 506 15.35 -28.56 21.96
N ALA A 507 14.89 -28.00 23.07
CA ALA A 507 15.49 -28.14 24.40
C ALA A 507 15.56 -29.59 24.97
N GLN A 508 15.29 -30.63 24.17
CA GLN A 508 15.54 -32.02 24.57
C GLN A 508 17.04 -32.37 24.64
N GLU A 509 17.93 -31.62 23.97
CA GLU A 509 19.38 -31.94 23.97
C GLU A 509 20.15 -31.45 25.21
N THR A 510 19.55 -30.66 26.11
CA THR A 510 20.26 -30.10 27.27
C THR A 510 20.28 -31.01 28.50
N ASN A 511 19.67 -32.20 28.43
CA ASN A 511 19.53 -33.13 29.57
C ASN A 511 20.59 -34.24 29.64
N GLN A 512 21.76 -34.10 29.02
CA GLN A 512 22.90 -34.99 29.29
C GLN A 512 24.00 -34.26 30.07
N GLY A 513 24.32 -34.86 31.22
CA GLY A 513 25.04 -34.24 32.32
C GLY A 513 26.46 -33.79 32.01
N SER A 514 26.92 -32.89 32.89
CA SER A 514 28.31 -32.55 33.18
C SER A 514 29.35 -32.98 32.13
N LEU A 515 29.50 -32.19 31.07
CA LEU A 515 30.66 -32.28 30.20
C LEU A 515 31.38 -30.93 30.14
N SER A 516 32.69 -31.02 30.38
CA SER A 516 33.64 -29.94 30.58
C SER A 516 33.74 -28.99 29.38
N ARG A 517 34.26 -27.79 29.65
CA ARG A 517 34.39 -26.60 28.77
C ARG A 517 35.00 -26.84 27.38
N ILE A 518 35.52 -28.03 27.10
CA ILE A 518 36.16 -28.41 25.83
C ILE A 518 35.14 -29.00 24.83
N SER A 519 34.06 -29.63 25.30
CA SER A 519 33.01 -30.22 24.44
C SER A 519 32.06 -29.17 23.80
N ARG A 520 31.99 -27.96 24.39
CA ARG A 520 31.20 -26.83 23.86
C ARG A 520 31.77 -26.23 22.56
N ARG A 521 33.02 -26.58 22.21
CA ARG A 521 33.68 -26.17 20.95
C ARG A 521 33.48 -27.16 19.79
N ILE A 522 32.98 -28.38 20.06
CA ILE A 522 32.93 -29.46 19.05
C ILE A 522 31.49 -29.81 18.63
N LYS A 523 30.46 -29.41 19.39
CA LYS A 523 29.05 -29.43 18.95
C LYS A 523 28.58 -28.09 18.36
N SER A 524 29.46 -27.34 17.69
CA SER A 524 29.02 -26.26 16.82
C SER A 524 28.40 -26.85 15.55
N HIS A 525 27.16 -27.31 15.61
CA HIS A 525 26.36 -27.35 14.39
C HIS A 525 26.23 -25.90 13.93
N SER A 526 26.99 -25.51 12.92
CA SER A 526 27.07 -24.13 12.40
C SER A 526 25.75 -23.59 11.82
N ASN A 527 24.65 -24.31 12.02
CA ASN A 527 23.32 -24.03 11.50
C ASN A 527 22.25 -23.76 12.59
N ALA A 528 22.55 -23.95 13.88
CA ALA A 528 21.55 -23.71 14.93
C ALA A 528 21.19 -22.21 15.05
N ILE A 529 19.91 -21.88 15.05
CA ILE A 529 19.38 -20.52 15.22
C ILE A 529 19.57 -20.09 16.68
N THR A 530 20.39 -19.07 16.90
CA THR A 530 20.62 -18.53 18.24
C THR A 530 19.62 -17.44 18.61
N THR A 531 18.90 -16.85 17.65
CA THR A 531 17.98 -15.71 17.84
C THR A 531 16.54 -16.15 18.14
N PHE A 532 15.85 -15.43 19.03
CA PHE A 532 14.41 -15.62 19.23
C PHE A 532 13.63 -15.14 18.00
N LEU A 533 12.88 -16.03 17.34
CA LEU A 533 12.03 -15.65 16.20
C LEU A 533 10.70 -15.04 16.64
N LEU A 534 10.09 -15.50 17.74
CA LEU A 534 8.80 -14.98 18.22
C LEU A 534 8.77 -13.45 18.39
N PRO A 535 9.78 -12.78 18.99
CA PRO A 535 9.81 -11.31 19.09
C PRO A 535 9.97 -10.58 17.76
N LEU A 536 10.35 -11.27 16.68
CA LEU A 536 10.51 -10.67 15.35
C LEU A 536 9.20 -10.64 14.55
N VAL A 537 8.14 -11.27 15.05
CA VAL A 537 6.84 -11.27 14.38
C VAL A 537 6.26 -9.85 14.40
N TYR A 538 5.89 -9.34 13.22
CA TYR A 538 5.22 -8.05 13.08
C TYR A 538 3.74 -8.15 13.49
N LEU A 539 3.45 -8.01 14.78
CA LEU A 539 2.12 -8.29 15.37
C LEU A 539 0.90 -7.72 14.63
N PRO A 540 0.92 -6.51 14.02
CA PRO A 540 -0.19 -5.99 13.24
C PRO A 540 -0.41 -6.68 11.88
N GLY A 541 0.61 -7.32 11.30
CA GLY A 541 0.53 -7.93 9.97
C GLY A 541 -0.35 -9.18 9.89
N HIS A 542 -1.18 -9.29 8.84
CA HIS A 542 -2.21 -10.33 8.71
C HIS A 542 -1.70 -11.78 8.77
N ASN A 543 -0.44 -12.03 8.38
CA ASN A 543 0.19 -13.36 8.45
C ASN A 543 0.83 -13.70 9.80
N SER A 544 0.82 -12.78 10.78
CA SER A 544 1.54 -12.94 12.04
C SER A 544 1.03 -14.09 12.90
N GLN A 545 -0.28 -14.33 12.88
CA GLN A 545 -0.87 -15.49 13.57
C GLN A 545 -0.36 -16.82 13.01
N SER A 546 -0.24 -16.92 11.68
CA SER A 546 0.26 -18.12 11.00
C SER A 546 1.70 -18.41 11.41
N VAL A 547 2.54 -17.37 11.47
CA VAL A 547 3.94 -17.49 11.93
C VAL A 547 4.02 -17.92 13.40
N ILE A 548 3.23 -17.31 14.30
CA ILE A 548 3.23 -17.69 15.72
C ILE A 548 2.79 -19.14 15.89
N ARG A 549 1.71 -19.58 15.22
CA ARG A 549 1.25 -20.98 15.25
C ARG A 549 2.34 -21.93 14.77
N ALA A 550 2.96 -21.64 13.62
CA ALA A 550 4.03 -22.46 13.07
C ALA A 550 5.21 -22.57 14.06
N LEU A 551 5.63 -21.47 14.69
CA LEU A 551 6.72 -21.49 15.67
C LEU A 551 6.36 -22.32 16.92
N LEU A 552 5.13 -22.19 17.44
CA LEU A 552 4.68 -22.91 18.63
C LEU A 552 4.51 -24.42 18.36
N GLU A 553 3.90 -24.80 17.22
CA GLU A 553 3.76 -26.20 16.78
C GLU A 553 5.12 -26.89 16.68
N GLU A 554 6.13 -26.16 16.22
CA GLU A 554 7.50 -26.63 16.01
C GLU A 554 8.36 -26.56 17.29
N GLY A 555 7.73 -26.31 18.45
CA GLY A 555 8.34 -26.44 19.77
C GLY A 555 9.00 -25.17 20.31
N ALA A 556 8.72 -23.98 19.74
CA ALA A 556 9.15 -22.73 20.35
C ALA A 556 8.51 -22.57 21.74
N LYS A 557 9.33 -22.32 22.77
CA LYS A 557 8.86 -22.17 24.15
C LYS A 557 8.80 -20.68 24.51
N PRO A 558 7.61 -20.10 24.71
CA PRO A 558 7.46 -18.67 25.01
C PRO A 558 8.27 -18.19 26.23
N ASN A 559 8.43 -19.06 27.24
CA ASN A 559 9.02 -18.71 28.54
C ASN A 559 10.48 -19.15 28.70
N GLU A 560 11.11 -19.69 27.65
CA GLU A 560 12.51 -20.12 27.74
C GLU A 560 13.44 -18.91 27.60
N THR A 561 14.46 -18.83 28.45
CA THR A 561 15.49 -17.80 28.39
C THR A 561 16.67 -18.33 27.59
N VAL A 562 17.15 -17.55 26.63
CA VAL A 562 18.37 -17.87 25.87
C VAL A 562 19.49 -17.04 26.50
N ARG A 563 20.46 -17.72 27.13
CA ARG A 563 21.66 -17.07 27.64
C ARG A 563 22.53 -16.60 26.48
N MET A 564 22.32 -15.37 26.04
CA MET A 564 23.24 -14.68 25.14
C MET A 564 24.34 -13.98 25.94
N TYR A 565 25.53 -13.88 25.34
CA TYR A 565 26.61 -13.10 25.92
C TYR A 565 26.13 -11.64 26.09
N ASN A 566 26.06 -11.19 27.35
CA ASN A 566 25.68 -9.83 27.81
C ASN A 566 24.19 -9.44 27.85
N SER A 567 23.21 -10.34 27.67
CA SER A 567 21.78 -9.99 27.85
C SER A 567 21.26 -10.33 29.25
N GLN A 568 20.29 -9.54 29.75
CA GLN A 568 19.43 -9.98 30.86
C GLN A 568 18.69 -11.27 30.45
N ASP A 569 18.31 -12.10 31.42
CA ASP A 569 17.59 -13.38 31.23
C ASP A 569 16.13 -13.14 30.77
N ASP A 570 15.93 -12.40 29.68
CA ASP A 570 14.62 -12.08 29.10
C ASP A 570 14.12 -13.26 28.25
N THR A 571 12.82 -13.53 28.31
CA THR A 571 12.13 -14.56 27.52
C THR A 571 11.62 -14.02 26.18
N ALA A 572 11.39 -14.91 25.22
CA ALA A 572 10.73 -14.57 23.95
C ALA A 572 9.37 -13.89 24.17
N TRP A 573 8.61 -14.38 25.15
CA TRP A 573 7.32 -13.82 25.54
C TRP A 573 7.43 -12.39 26.07
N GLU A 574 8.41 -12.10 26.94
CA GLU A 574 8.58 -10.76 27.52
C GLU A 574 8.95 -9.73 26.44
N LYS A 575 9.77 -10.12 25.47
CA LYS A 575 10.12 -9.27 24.33
C LYS A 575 8.95 -9.06 23.36
N LEU A 576 8.20 -10.11 23.03
CA LEU A 576 7.00 -9.98 22.19
C LEU A 576 5.94 -9.11 22.88
N LEU A 577 5.71 -9.32 24.18
CA LEU A 577 4.80 -8.50 24.96
C LEU A 577 5.27 -7.04 25.03
N ALA A 578 6.58 -6.79 25.17
CA ALA A 578 7.14 -5.44 25.08
C ALA A 578 6.84 -4.78 23.71
N ASN A 579 6.92 -5.53 22.61
CA ASN A 579 6.54 -5.04 21.29
C ASN A 579 5.04 -4.73 21.20
N ALA A 580 4.18 -5.60 21.75
CA ALA A 580 2.73 -5.38 21.80
C ALA A 580 2.38 -4.10 22.58
N ILE A 581 3.08 -3.84 23.69
CA ILE A 581 2.93 -2.62 24.49
C ILE A 581 3.28 -1.39 23.65
N LEU A 582 4.44 -1.41 22.98
CA LEU A 582 4.88 -0.31 22.13
C LEU A 582 3.93 -0.03 20.95
N LEU A 583 3.22 -1.06 20.47
CA LEU A 583 2.25 -0.96 19.39
C LEU A 583 0.88 -0.50 19.88
N SER A 584 0.42 -0.95 21.05
CA SER A 584 -0.85 -0.50 21.65
C SER A 584 -0.86 0.99 22.00
N GLU A 585 0.31 1.62 22.12
CA GLU A 585 0.42 3.07 22.31
C GLU A 585 0.31 3.86 20.99
N ARG A 586 0.06 3.19 19.86
CA ARG A 586 -0.13 3.77 18.51
C ARG A 586 -1.62 3.77 18.12
N SER A 587 -1.96 4.64 17.18
CA SER A 587 -3.26 4.60 16.49
C SER A 587 -3.22 3.49 15.45
N LEU A 588 -3.52 2.26 15.86
CA LEU A 588 -3.76 1.13 14.96
C LEU A 588 -5.21 1.18 14.45
N ASP A 589 -5.45 0.66 13.25
CA ASP A 589 -6.82 0.43 12.79
C ASP A 589 -7.47 -0.78 13.52
N ASP A 590 -8.78 -0.96 13.35
CA ASP A 590 -9.54 -2.01 14.05
C ASP A 590 -9.03 -3.42 13.70
N ASN A 591 -8.57 -3.65 12.46
CA ASN A 591 -8.07 -4.96 12.01
C ASN A 591 -6.67 -5.24 12.59
N GLU A 592 -5.79 -4.24 12.57
CA GLU A 592 -4.45 -4.31 13.16
C GLU A 592 -4.52 -4.55 14.67
N GLN A 593 -5.45 -3.89 15.35
CA GLN A 593 -5.68 -4.05 16.78
C GLN A 593 -6.25 -5.43 17.12
N ASP A 594 -7.20 -5.94 16.33
CA ASP A 594 -7.72 -7.31 16.50
C ASP A 594 -6.60 -8.33 16.30
N ASN A 595 -5.84 -8.21 15.22
CA ASN A 595 -4.77 -9.13 14.90
C ASN A 595 -3.65 -9.14 15.95
N LEU A 596 -3.27 -7.97 16.47
CA LEU A 596 -2.35 -7.84 17.59
C LEU A 596 -2.88 -8.58 18.84
N THR A 597 -4.17 -8.40 19.14
CA THR A 597 -4.84 -9.09 20.25
C THR A 597 -4.83 -10.61 20.05
N GLN A 598 -5.13 -11.09 18.85
CA GLN A 598 -5.09 -12.52 18.52
C GLN A 598 -3.67 -13.11 18.63
N CYS A 599 -2.64 -12.39 18.20
CA CYS A 599 -1.25 -12.82 18.33
C CYS A 599 -0.84 -13.01 19.80
N VAL A 600 -1.23 -12.08 20.67
CA VAL A 600 -1.00 -12.16 22.12
C VAL A 600 -1.73 -13.37 22.72
N ARG A 601 -2.97 -13.62 22.30
CA ARG A 601 -3.76 -14.80 22.73
C ARG A 601 -3.09 -16.11 22.32
N LEU A 602 -2.65 -16.24 21.07
CA LEU A 602 -1.96 -17.44 20.58
C LEU A 602 -0.72 -17.78 21.42
N MET A 603 0.03 -16.76 21.86
CA MET A 603 1.17 -16.96 22.76
C MET A 603 0.75 -17.49 24.13
N ILE A 604 -0.34 -16.97 24.69
CA ILE A 604 -0.91 -17.41 25.98
C ILE A 604 -1.40 -18.86 25.87
N ASP A 605 -2.13 -19.19 24.81
CA ASP A 605 -2.60 -20.55 24.52
C ASP A 605 -1.43 -21.52 24.29
N GLY A 606 -0.34 -21.02 23.71
CA GLY A 606 0.95 -21.69 23.58
C GLY A 606 1.72 -21.86 24.90
N GLY A 607 1.12 -21.51 26.04
CA GLY A 607 1.68 -21.71 27.38
C GLY A 607 2.51 -20.54 27.91
N ALA A 608 2.42 -19.33 27.34
CA ALA A 608 3.09 -18.16 27.87
C ALA A 608 2.61 -17.79 29.28
N LYS A 609 3.55 -17.54 30.19
CA LYS A 609 3.25 -17.20 31.59
C LYS A 609 2.79 -15.75 31.70
N ILE A 610 1.59 -15.55 32.21
CA ILE A 610 1.09 -14.23 32.58
C ILE A 610 1.30 -14.05 34.08
N SER A 611 2.32 -13.29 34.46
CA SER A 611 2.58 -12.92 35.85
C SER A 611 2.89 -11.44 35.96
N ILE A 612 2.72 -10.86 37.16
CA ILE A 612 3.09 -9.47 37.43
C ILE A 612 4.56 -9.23 37.08
N GLY A 613 5.45 -10.16 37.43
CA GLY A 613 6.88 -10.05 37.10
C GLY A 613 7.14 -10.08 35.59
N THR A 614 6.36 -10.85 34.81
CA THR A 614 6.46 -10.87 33.35
C THR A 614 6.07 -9.52 32.75
N ALA A 615 4.96 -8.93 33.22
CA ALA A 615 4.49 -7.62 32.75
C ALA A 615 5.48 -6.50 33.12
N GLU A 616 6.03 -6.50 34.33
CA GLU A 616 7.04 -5.54 34.77
C GLU A 616 8.32 -5.62 33.93
N ARG A 617 8.77 -6.83 33.59
CA ARG A 617 9.93 -7.01 32.71
C ARG A 617 9.63 -6.54 31.28
N ALA A 618 8.46 -6.87 30.72
CA ALA A 618 8.06 -6.38 29.41
C ALA A 618 7.99 -4.84 29.35
N MET A 619 7.46 -4.18 30.39
CA MET A 619 7.49 -2.70 30.51
C MET A 619 8.91 -2.14 30.59
N LYS A 620 9.80 -2.81 31.31
CA LYS A 620 11.21 -2.39 31.39
C LYS A 620 11.89 -2.49 30.02
N ILE A 621 11.65 -3.59 29.29
CA ILE A 621 12.16 -3.83 27.94
C ILE A 621 11.62 -2.77 26.97
N SER A 622 10.32 -2.50 26.99
CA SER A 622 9.71 -1.50 26.09
C SER A 622 10.30 -0.10 26.29
N ARG A 623 10.50 0.31 27.55
CA ARG A 623 11.15 1.58 27.92
C ARG A 623 12.62 1.66 27.51
N GLN A 624 13.34 0.54 27.59
CA GLN A 624 14.75 0.47 27.25
C GLN A 624 14.99 0.65 25.74
N TYR A 625 14.24 -0.08 24.91
CA TYR A 625 14.53 -0.16 23.48
C TYR A 625 13.76 0.82 22.61
N LYS A 626 12.65 1.40 23.11
CA LYS A 626 11.84 2.44 22.44
C LYS A 626 11.34 2.11 21.04
N LYS A 627 11.66 0.94 20.47
CA LYS A 627 11.20 0.43 19.19
C LYS A 627 11.01 -1.08 19.28
N PRO A 628 10.00 -1.66 18.61
CA PRO A 628 9.86 -3.09 18.51
C PRO A 628 11.06 -3.76 17.84
N GLU A 629 11.37 -4.98 18.28
CA GLU A 629 12.55 -5.73 17.82
C GLU A 629 12.52 -6.03 16.32
N TYR A 630 11.34 -6.30 15.73
CA TYR A 630 11.19 -6.53 14.29
C TYR A 630 11.63 -5.33 13.44
N MET A 631 11.51 -4.09 13.95
CA MET A 631 11.90 -2.87 13.20
C MET A 631 13.40 -2.78 12.94
N LEU A 632 14.21 -3.56 13.64
CA LEU A 632 15.66 -3.66 13.37
C LEU A 632 15.95 -4.36 12.04
N TRP A 633 14.97 -5.08 11.50
CA TRP A 633 15.07 -5.91 10.30
C TRP A 633 14.29 -5.34 9.11
N VAL A 634 13.53 -4.26 9.30
CA VAL A 634 12.76 -3.61 8.21
C VAL A 634 13.63 -2.54 7.53
N PRO A 635 13.86 -2.60 6.21
CA PRO A 635 14.63 -1.57 5.51
C PRO A 635 13.88 -0.24 5.55
N SER A 636 14.52 0.87 5.92
CA SER A 636 13.86 2.18 6.09
C SER A 636 13.10 2.73 4.88
N VAL A 637 13.37 2.23 3.67
CA VAL A 637 12.64 2.62 2.45
C VAL A 637 11.55 1.63 2.04
N VAL A 638 11.73 0.33 2.34
CA VAL A 638 10.68 -0.70 2.17
C VAL A 638 9.62 -0.58 3.28
N ALA A 639 10.05 -0.11 4.44
CA ALA A 639 9.23 0.17 5.61
C ALA A 639 8.06 1.10 5.30
N VAL A 640 8.25 2.07 4.40
CA VAL A 640 7.23 3.10 4.14
C VAL A 640 6.02 2.55 3.40
N ASP A 641 6.24 1.57 2.50
CA ASP A 641 5.20 1.03 1.63
C ASP A 641 4.66 -0.32 2.12
N LEU A 642 5.49 -1.14 2.78
CA LEU A 642 5.07 -2.45 3.35
C LEU A 642 4.68 -2.40 4.84
N PHE A 643 5.07 -1.35 5.58
CA PHE A 643 4.81 -1.23 7.03
C PHE A 643 4.39 0.20 7.38
N PRO A 644 3.14 0.60 7.09
CA PRO A 644 2.65 1.98 7.22
C PRO A 644 2.99 2.65 8.58
N ASP A 645 3.00 1.87 9.67
CA ASP A 645 3.29 2.30 11.04
C ASP A 645 4.72 2.80 11.26
N VAL A 646 5.65 2.54 10.34
CA VAL A 646 7.06 2.93 10.47
C VAL A 646 7.24 4.46 10.35
N LYS A 647 6.22 5.19 9.86
CA LYS A 647 6.19 6.67 9.85
C LYS A 647 6.00 7.31 11.24
N VAL A 648 5.53 6.58 12.26
CA VAL A 648 5.15 7.19 13.55
C VAL A 648 6.34 7.27 14.50
N ARG A 649 6.79 8.48 14.85
CA ARG A 649 7.80 8.71 15.90
C ARG A 649 7.23 8.22 17.25
N PHE A 650 8.02 7.38 17.95
CA PHE A 650 7.71 6.91 19.30
C PHE A 650 7.55 8.07 20.29
N ARG A 651 6.53 8.01 21.16
CA ARG A 651 6.26 9.01 22.21
C ARG A 651 7.53 9.31 23.01
N SER A 652 7.74 10.58 23.39
CA SER A 652 8.90 10.98 24.19
C SER A 652 8.70 10.60 25.68
N ARG A 653 9.82 10.63 26.42
CA ARG A 653 10.13 9.91 27.67
C ARG A 653 9.15 9.94 28.86
N ARG A 654 8.01 10.66 28.86
CA ARG A 654 7.26 10.92 30.10
C ARG A 654 6.00 10.08 30.36
N ASP A 655 5.37 9.46 29.35
CA ASP A 655 4.09 8.74 29.56
C ASP A 655 4.09 7.24 29.20
N MET A 656 5.26 6.66 28.86
CA MET A 656 5.34 5.29 28.34
C MET A 656 5.17 4.21 29.44
N GLY A 657 4.08 3.44 29.36
CA GLY A 657 4.03 2.08 29.89
C GLY A 657 2.81 1.63 30.72
N SER A 658 1.82 2.47 31.06
CA SER A 658 0.67 2.05 31.88
C SER A 658 -0.65 1.91 31.10
N GLU A 659 -0.93 2.79 30.14
CA GLU A 659 -2.21 2.81 29.40
C GLU A 659 -2.31 1.69 28.35
N GLY A 660 -1.29 1.48 27.53
CA GLY A 660 -1.31 0.48 26.45
C GLY A 660 -1.48 -0.97 26.94
N ILE A 661 -0.87 -1.32 28.08
CA ILE A 661 -1.11 -2.62 28.74
C ILE A 661 -2.55 -2.73 29.23
N CYS A 662 -3.10 -1.66 29.82
CA CYS A 662 -4.46 -1.69 30.32
C CYS A 662 -5.47 -1.85 29.18
N GLU A 663 -5.28 -1.16 28.06
CA GLU A 663 -6.14 -1.32 26.88
C GLU A 663 -6.04 -2.72 26.26
N LEU A 664 -4.81 -3.24 26.09
CA LEU A 664 -4.57 -4.59 25.60
C LEU A 664 -5.21 -5.66 26.51
N LEU A 665 -5.03 -5.54 27.83
CA LEU A 665 -5.62 -6.43 28.82
C LEU A 665 -7.14 -6.27 28.94
N MET A 666 -7.67 -5.04 28.75
CA MET A 666 -9.11 -4.78 28.77
C MET A 666 -9.81 -5.29 27.50
N GLY A 667 -9.16 -5.24 26.33
CA GLY A 667 -9.64 -5.88 25.10
C GLY A 667 -9.78 -7.40 25.27
N MET A 668 -8.85 -8.04 25.98
CA MET A 668 -8.92 -9.47 26.31
C MET A 668 -10.00 -9.83 27.35
N ARG A 669 -10.51 -8.86 28.13
CA ARG A 669 -11.52 -9.08 29.19
C ARG A 669 -12.96 -9.22 28.65
N ARG A 670 -13.23 -8.80 27.41
CA ARG A 670 -14.58 -8.75 26.82
C ARG A 670 -15.05 -10.07 26.18
N ASP A 671 -14.25 -11.14 26.26
CA ASP A 671 -14.50 -12.41 25.56
C ASP A 671 -14.80 -13.57 26.54
N PRO A 672 -15.96 -14.27 26.46
CA PRO A 672 -16.39 -15.25 27.46
C PRO A 672 -15.59 -16.57 27.52
N GLY A 673 -14.67 -16.82 26.58
CA GLY A 673 -13.96 -18.10 26.46
C GLY A 673 -12.63 -18.24 27.22
N ALA A 674 -12.11 -17.17 27.84
CA ALA A 674 -10.73 -17.15 28.30
C ALA A 674 -10.55 -17.72 29.72
N LYS A 675 -9.66 -18.70 29.92
CA LYS A 675 -9.18 -19.15 31.24
C LYS A 675 -8.22 -18.10 31.84
N PHE A 676 -8.76 -16.93 32.18
CA PHE A 676 -8.00 -15.79 32.73
C PHE A 676 -8.00 -15.78 34.26
N ASP A 677 -6.84 -15.62 34.89
CA ASP A 677 -6.75 -15.26 36.31
C ASP A 677 -7.10 -13.77 36.50
N LEU A 678 -8.38 -13.53 36.75
CA LEU A 678 -8.98 -12.20 36.98
C LEU A 678 -8.29 -11.38 38.09
N LYS A 679 -7.67 -12.02 39.08
CA LYS A 679 -7.01 -11.31 40.20
C LYS A 679 -5.72 -10.63 39.77
N SER A 680 -4.93 -11.30 38.94
CA SER A 680 -3.66 -10.77 38.41
C SER A 680 -3.88 -9.56 37.49
N CYS A 681 -4.93 -9.58 36.66
CA CYS A 681 -5.30 -8.47 35.77
C CYS A 681 -5.78 -7.23 36.53
N HIS A 682 -6.63 -7.41 37.55
CA HIS A 682 -7.14 -6.32 38.38
C HIS A 682 -6.02 -5.63 39.18
N TYR A 683 -5.07 -6.40 39.68
CA TYR A 683 -3.87 -5.87 40.36
C TYR A 683 -2.94 -5.11 39.40
N MET A 684 -2.76 -5.59 38.17
CA MET A 684 -1.98 -4.90 37.12
C MET A 684 -2.61 -3.55 36.74
N MET A 685 -3.93 -3.48 36.58
CA MET A 685 -4.66 -2.21 36.34
C MET A 685 -4.51 -1.20 37.50
N LEU A 686 -4.54 -1.68 38.75
CA LEU A 686 -4.37 -0.84 39.94
C LEU A 686 -2.93 -0.29 40.06
N LYS A 687 -1.91 -1.07 39.69
CA LYS A 687 -0.50 -0.66 39.74
C LYS A 687 -0.13 0.28 38.59
N ALA A 688 -0.66 0.05 37.39
CA ALA A 688 -0.55 0.94 36.23
C ALA A 688 -1.12 2.34 36.54
N LYS A 689 -2.27 2.43 37.21
CA LYS A 689 -2.84 3.70 37.71
C LYS A 689 -2.02 4.35 38.82
N LYS A 690 -1.42 3.58 39.73
CA LYS A 690 -0.55 4.13 40.80
C LYS A 690 0.78 4.69 40.29
N GLY A 691 1.27 4.24 39.14
CA GLY A 691 2.46 4.80 38.48
C GLY A 691 2.30 6.25 38.02
N GLN A 692 1.07 6.72 37.76
CA GLN A 692 0.78 8.13 37.45
C GLN A 692 0.83 9.06 38.67
N SER A 693 0.74 8.51 39.89
CA SER A 693 0.73 9.30 41.14
C SER A 693 2.10 9.51 41.79
N ALA A 694 3.17 9.02 41.17
CA ALA A 694 4.53 9.13 41.69
C ALA A 694 5.52 9.54 40.59
N SER A 695 5.33 10.72 40.01
CA SER A 695 6.34 11.48 39.28
C SER A 695 6.00 12.96 39.27
#